data_AF-M4C416-F1
#
_entry.id   AF-M4C416-F1
#
_cell.length_a   1.000
_cell.length_b   1.000
_cell.length_c   1.000
_cell.angle_alpha   90.00
_cell.angle_beta   90.00
_cell.angle_gamma   90.00
#
_symmetry.space_group_name_H-M   'P 1'
#
loop_
_entity.id
_entity.type
_entity.pdbx_description
1 polymer ?
#
loop_
_entity_poly.entity_id
_entity_poly.type
_entity_poly.pdbx_seq_one_letter_code
_entity_poly.pdbx_strand_id
1 'polypeptide(L)'
;MTDLPPPNANAVQTEFHSLRSSTSTQSPRSTTRCPPFTGKLRNAVIAGIVVIALAAAITLIVVLTTSDDDESTEPLVAVSDPIVLPHVAVANLTMVSAASTDRTLEACVQRGWIPTGVDWAAVSASSGPASYLCMQQSIQGVETDVVGAVSLDGVSVMRRIVVVSDTDSCPSPMQTVSNPSLRVFVCAEYISASTAFETQQYVVDLMTTTESFYNHETPGWITWATDLKMDAEATSVYLSARYPVRPIVGLAVLTNATTGTMYSACDELQPLGQWEAPGFMLKSSAIRSSGSSDVVVCVWRPSSSTTGVYSVLTALDVVLPAESCPGSSVNGTEIASDRIKLCAGWGLVNFGNTSNLVSSPATSSFVVELSQYQTTEAEAASFNISSLPGDWDVVGYGSTGDARTFFLTRQYKPFVLNTTSINTANVDSEVSSSVEAVASSSTDELSFRVLQIADMHITGDPDRRCSDSPSSIRDSILAAASEIAQQMRVEGNSTQSVAAGEGNDPLYRECREAVTVAFIDELLDIEQPDFVVFTGDNVHQYSDRKMHTVAMNTFTARVERRKIPWCSVFGNHDTEGGLSREEMLELMTQGKQYSHVKYGPRDIGGVGNYEVNVVAPADGPWGEKGSTVFRMYFLDSHALIDAAAYPSIIDPDDYDWIKESQINFYRELAQSHIAEGAKQNDSVLPNGTVPAVMYYHIPIPEYGLASPSTRIGASLETTYSAAVNSGLFSALLEVGDVKATFVGHDHVNEYCYLRQGVQLCYGGGIGLGAAYGQAGFERQARVLEWKFHANKTRTMRSWQRHFSDPTQIQSLEVLYSE
;
A
#
# COMPACT_ATOMS: atom_id res chain seq x y z
N MET A 1 -11.37 -57.68 -23.73
CA MET A 1 -10.23 -58.49 -23.26
C MET A 1 -9.31 -57.63 -22.40
N THR A 2 -9.48 -57.51 -21.08
CA THR A 2 -10.58 -57.98 -20.21
C THR A 2 -10.79 -56.92 -19.12
N ASP A 3 -11.91 -56.21 -19.03
CA ASP A 3 -13.32 -56.61 -18.75
C ASP A 3 -13.67 -56.62 -17.24
N LEU A 4 -14.29 -55.50 -16.77
CA LEU A 4 -15.26 -55.37 -15.65
C LEU A 4 -14.80 -55.55 -14.18
N PRO A 5 -15.59 -55.14 -13.15
CA PRO A 5 -16.62 -54.07 -13.06
C PRO A 5 -16.49 -53.13 -11.82
N PRO A 6 -17.28 -52.03 -11.71
CA PRO A 6 -17.36 -51.18 -10.50
C PRO A 6 -18.46 -51.61 -9.49
N PRO A 7 -18.38 -51.21 -8.19
CA PRO A 7 -19.42 -51.45 -7.19
C PRO A 7 -20.38 -50.26 -6.97
N ASN A 8 -21.64 -50.59 -6.65
CA ASN A 8 -22.78 -49.67 -6.51
C ASN A 8 -22.71 -48.72 -5.31
N ALA A 9 -23.48 -47.62 -5.40
CA ALA A 9 -23.95 -46.86 -4.24
C ALA A 9 -25.02 -47.62 -3.44
N ASN A 10 -25.13 -47.32 -2.14
CA ASN A 10 -26.33 -47.53 -1.33
C ASN A 10 -26.28 -46.58 -0.13
N ALA A 11 -27.38 -45.89 0.15
CA ALA A 11 -27.56 -45.12 1.38
C ALA A 11 -28.56 -45.85 2.30
N VAL A 12 -28.44 -45.69 3.62
CA VAL A 12 -29.58 -45.59 4.57
C VAL A 12 -29.10 -45.23 5.98
N GLN A 13 -29.83 -44.27 6.56
CA GLN A 13 -30.04 -43.84 7.95
C GLN A 13 -29.37 -44.59 9.14
N THR A 14 -28.91 -43.79 10.10
CA THR A 14 -29.30 -43.84 11.54
C THR A 14 -29.08 -42.43 12.14
N GLU A 15 -30.13 -41.61 12.28
CA GLU A 15 -30.96 -41.47 13.49
C GLU A 15 -30.23 -40.97 14.76
N PHE A 16 -30.32 -39.65 15.00
CA PHE A 16 -30.02 -39.03 16.29
C PHE A 16 -31.25 -39.04 17.20
N HIS A 17 -31.23 -39.85 18.26
CA HIS A 17 -32.22 -39.77 19.33
C HIS A 17 -31.80 -38.79 20.44
N SER A 18 -32.79 -38.12 21.04
CA SER A 18 -32.63 -37.34 22.27
C SER A 18 -33.61 -37.81 23.34
N LEU A 19 -33.26 -37.64 24.62
CA LEU A 19 -34.11 -37.10 25.72
C LEU A 19 -33.64 -37.54 27.13
N ARG A 20 -33.46 -36.54 28.02
CA ARG A 20 -33.78 -36.54 29.48
C ARG A 20 -32.94 -37.42 30.44
N SER A 21 -32.85 -37.12 31.75
CA SER A 21 -33.03 -35.86 32.55
C SER A 21 -32.69 -36.08 34.04
N SER A 22 -32.78 -35.02 34.86
CA SER A 22 -32.84 -35.01 36.35
C SER A 22 -31.49 -35.23 37.06
N THR A 23 -31.16 -34.62 38.22
CA THR A 23 -31.81 -33.61 39.12
C THR A 23 -30.67 -32.85 39.88
N SER A 24 -30.80 -31.92 40.86
CA SER A 24 -31.87 -31.29 41.68
C SER A 24 -31.24 -30.09 42.46
N THR A 25 -31.92 -29.19 43.20
CA THR A 25 -33.19 -28.42 43.07
C THR A 25 -33.26 -27.42 44.25
N GLN A 26 -33.47 -26.10 44.04
CA GLN A 26 -34.10 -25.20 45.06
C GLN A 26 -34.63 -23.88 44.46
N SER A 27 -35.43 -23.14 45.25
CA SER A 27 -36.35 -22.03 44.88
C SER A 27 -36.76 -21.27 46.19
N PRO A 28 -37.76 -20.34 46.32
CA PRO A 28 -38.70 -19.74 45.35
C PRO A 28 -39.11 -18.24 45.52
N ARG A 29 -39.83 -17.68 44.52
CA ARG A 29 -41.16 -16.98 44.59
C ARG A 29 -41.53 -16.39 43.21
N SER A 30 -42.68 -16.71 42.58
CA SER A 30 -44.07 -16.20 42.78
C SER A 30 -44.27 -14.77 42.22
N THR A 31 -45.38 -14.31 41.60
CA THR A 31 -46.78 -14.79 41.36
C THR A 31 -47.51 -13.77 40.44
N THR A 32 -48.50 -14.01 39.54
CA THR A 32 -49.16 -15.21 38.94
C THR A 32 -50.16 -14.83 37.81
N ARG A 33 -50.40 -15.76 36.85
CA ARG A 33 -51.66 -16.04 36.07
C ARG A 33 -52.18 -15.12 34.93
N CYS A 34 -52.37 -15.75 33.76
CA CYS A 34 -53.33 -15.41 32.67
C CYS A 34 -54.80 -15.78 33.06
N PRO A 35 -55.89 -15.69 32.23
CA PRO A 35 -56.00 -16.16 30.83
C PRO A 35 -56.96 -15.31 29.92
N PRO A 36 -57.77 -15.80 28.92
CA PRO A 36 -57.71 -15.25 27.55
C PRO A 36 -59.11 -14.91 26.92
N PHE A 37 -59.20 -14.67 25.59
CA PHE A 37 -60.02 -15.47 24.63
C PHE A 37 -59.83 -15.02 23.15
N THR A 38 -60.64 -15.55 22.22
CA THR A 38 -60.31 -15.73 20.78
C THR A 38 -61.30 -15.11 19.77
N GLY A 39 -60.79 -14.69 18.60
CA GLY A 39 -61.18 -15.37 17.35
C GLY A 39 -61.83 -14.59 16.18
N LYS A 40 -61.45 -15.04 14.96
CA LYS A 40 -62.14 -15.00 13.65
C LYS A 40 -62.25 -13.67 12.87
N LEU A 41 -61.97 -13.78 11.57
CA LEU A 41 -62.43 -12.89 10.49
C LEU A 41 -62.76 -13.75 9.25
N ARG A 42 -63.75 -13.38 8.43
CA ARG A 42 -64.03 -14.01 7.12
C ARG A 42 -64.94 -13.15 6.22
N ASN A 43 -64.51 -12.90 4.99
CA ASN A 43 -65.29 -12.45 3.80
C ASN A 43 -65.99 -11.06 3.90
N ALA A 44 -66.39 -10.33 2.85
CA ALA A 44 -65.98 -10.07 1.44
C ALA A 44 -66.95 -8.95 0.89
N VAL A 45 -67.09 -8.48 -0.37
CA VAL A 45 -66.55 -8.74 -1.73
C VAL A 45 -66.96 -7.55 -2.68
N ILE A 46 -66.35 -7.40 -3.88
CA ILE A 46 -66.82 -6.60 -5.07
C ILE A 46 -66.83 -5.04 -4.95
N ALA A 47 -66.71 -4.19 -6.00
CA ALA A 47 -65.96 -4.17 -7.29
C ALA A 47 -66.17 -2.78 -7.98
N GLY A 48 -65.43 -2.46 -9.05
CA GLY A 48 -65.73 -1.32 -9.96
C GLY A 48 -64.58 -0.93 -10.91
N ILE A 49 -64.85 -0.67 -12.19
CA ILE A 49 -63.83 -0.42 -13.26
C ILE A 49 -64.26 0.74 -14.18
N VAL A 50 -63.35 1.68 -14.47
CA VAL A 50 -63.42 2.70 -15.54
C VAL A 50 -62.04 2.82 -16.22
N VAL A 51 -61.97 3.35 -17.46
CA VAL A 51 -61.05 2.85 -18.51
C VAL A 51 -60.69 3.96 -19.54
N ILE A 52 -59.46 3.93 -20.10
CA ILE A 52 -58.94 4.67 -21.31
C ILE A 52 -58.75 6.20 -21.17
N ALA A 53 -57.71 6.90 -21.66
CA ALA A 53 -56.35 6.60 -22.18
C ALA A 53 -55.52 7.94 -22.11
N LEU A 54 -54.21 8.09 -22.44
CA LEU A 54 -53.54 7.89 -23.74
C LEU A 54 -52.02 8.26 -23.64
N ALA A 55 -51.12 7.52 -24.32
CA ALA A 55 -49.73 7.91 -24.74
C ALA A 55 -48.66 8.26 -23.66
N ALA A 56 -47.34 7.99 -23.83
CA ALA A 56 -46.62 7.12 -24.79
C ALA A 56 -45.21 6.71 -24.29
N ALA A 57 -44.73 5.58 -24.82
CA ALA A 57 -43.36 5.05 -24.96
C ALA A 57 -42.15 5.63 -24.17
N ILE A 58 -41.53 4.76 -23.35
CA ILE A 58 -40.06 4.62 -23.23
C ILE A 58 -39.72 3.12 -23.39
N THR A 59 -38.50 2.82 -23.84
CA THR A 59 -38.10 1.54 -24.48
C THR A 59 -37.83 0.39 -23.51
N LEU A 60 -38.14 -0.83 -23.97
CA LEU A 60 -37.88 -2.12 -23.31
C LEU A 60 -36.44 -2.61 -23.59
N ILE A 61 -35.76 -3.15 -22.56
CA ILE A 61 -35.02 -4.45 -22.58
C ILE A 61 -34.84 -4.87 -21.11
N VAL A 62 -35.80 -5.63 -20.60
CA VAL A 62 -35.71 -6.44 -19.38
C VAL A 62 -36.58 -7.68 -19.63
N VAL A 63 -35.99 -8.87 -19.46
CA VAL A 63 -36.63 -10.20 -19.31
C VAL A 63 -37.89 -10.49 -20.14
N LEU A 64 -37.76 -11.38 -21.12
CA LEU A 64 -38.87 -12.25 -21.57
C LEU A 64 -38.67 -13.65 -20.99
N THR A 65 -39.69 -14.15 -20.29
CA THR A 65 -39.74 -15.51 -19.76
C THR A 65 -40.38 -16.48 -20.75
N THR A 66 -39.81 -17.68 -20.91
CA THR A 66 -40.49 -18.83 -21.51
C THR A 66 -40.27 -20.07 -20.64
N SER A 67 -41.29 -20.37 -19.83
CA SER A 67 -41.73 -21.69 -19.32
C SER A 67 -40.73 -22.85 -19.17
N ASP A 68 -40.69 -23.36 -17.94
CA ASP A 68 -40.72 -24.78 -17.55
C ASP A 68 -39.51 -25.67 -17.95
N ASP A 69 -38.56 -25.85 -17.03
CA ASP A 69 -38.52 -27.05 -16.16
C ASP A 69 -37.49 -26.86 -14.99
N ASP A 70 -37.49 -27.75 -13.99
CA ASP A 70 -36.68 -27.65 -12.76
C ASP A 70 -35.17 -27.94 -12.96
N GLU A 71 -34.29 -27.02 -12.53
CA GLU A 71 -33.23 -27.29 -11.54
C GLU A 71 -32.56 -25.98 -11.07
N SER A 72 -32.29 -25.85 -9.76
CA SER A 72 -31.74 -24.62 -9.18
C SER A 72 -30.21 -24.64 -9.10
N THR A 73 -29.54 -24.00 -10.06
CA THR A 73 -28.12 -23.65 -9.99
C THR A 73 -27.93 -22.16 -9.70
N GLU A 74 -27.20 -21.84 -8.63
CA GLU A 74 -26.69 -20.49 -8.37
C GLU A 74 -25.83 -20.03 -9.56
N PRO A 75 -25.95 -18.77 -10.04
CA PRO A 75 -25.15 -18.29 -11.15
C PRO A 75 -23.69 -18.10 -10.73
N LEU A 76 -22.77 -18.81 -11.39
CA LEU A 76 -21.35 -18.49 -11.33
C LEU A 76 -21.15 -17.03 -11.78
N VAL A 77 -20.73 -16.18 -10.86
CA VAL A 77 -20.38 -14.79 -11.17
C VAL A 77 -19.19 -14.81 -12.12
N ALA A 78 -19.36 -14.27 -13.31
CA ALA A 78 -18.29 -14.14 -14.27
C ALA A 78 -17.27 -13.12 -13.74
N VAL A 79 -16.09 -13.60 -13.35
CA VAL A 79 -14.92 -12.75 -13.11
C VAL A 79 -14.61 -12.02 -14.42
N SER A 80 -14.63 -10.69 -14.40
CA SER A 80 -14.21 -9.91 -15.56
C SER A 80 -12.69 -9.99 -15.70
N ASP A 81 -12.21 -10.35 -16.89
CA ASP A 81 -10.78 -10.34 -17.20
C ASP A 81 -10.15 -8.98 -16.86
N PRO A 82 -8.91 -8.95 -16.31
CA PRO A 82 -8.28 -7.70 -15.89
C PRO A 82 -8.03 -6.79 -17.10
N ILE A 83 -8.37 -5.50 -16.95
CA ILE A 83 -8.17 -4.49 -18.01
C ILE A 83 -6.68 -4.17 -18.11
N VAL A 84 -6.03 -4.60 -19.18
CA VAL A 84 -4.60 -4.35 -19.44
C VAL A 84 -4.41 -3.11 -20.33
N LEU A 85 -3.61 -2.14 -19.90
CA LEU A 85 -3.37 -0.86 -20.60
C LEU A 85 -1.89 -0.44 -20.55
N PRO A 86 -1.40 0.46 -21.43
CA PRO A 86 -0.03 1.02 -21.37
C PRO A 86 0.37 1.61 -20.02
N HIS A 87 -0.60 2.13 -19.27
CA HIS A 87 -0.42 2.75 -17.96
C HIS A 87 -1.53 2.32 -17.00
N VAL A 88 -1.24 2.41 -15.70
CA VAL A 88 -2.19 2.17 -14.61
C VAL A 88 -3.13 3.37 -14.51
N ALA A 89 -4.43 3.13 -14.62
CA ALA A 89 -5.49 4.14 -14.58
C ALA A 89 -6.78 3.52 -14.02
N VAL A 90 -7.60 4.33 -13.34
CA VAL A 90 -8.93 3.90 -12.90
C VAL A 90 -9.86 3.84 -14.11
N ALA A 91 -10.34 2.64 -14.45
CA ALA A 91 -11.30 2.40 -15.53
C ALA A 91 -12.76 2.59 -15.06
N ASN A 92 -13.07 2.29 -13.81
CA ASN A 92 -14.43 2.37 -13.26
C ASN A 92 -14.43 2.55 -11.73
N LEU A 93 -15.56 2.94 -11.15
CA LEU A 93 -15.70 3.21 -9.72
C LEU A 93 -17.14 3.01 -9.24
N THR A 94 -17.33 2.33 -8.11
CA THR A 94 -18.68 2.04 -7.57
C THR A 94 -18.70 1.95 -6.06
N MET A 95 -19.87 2.10 -5.45
CA MET A 95 -20.08 1.83 -4.03
C MET A 95 -20.47 0.35 -3.84
N VAL A 96 -19.85 -0.31 -2.85
CA VAL A 96 -20.20 -1.67 -2.44
C VAL A 96 -20.51 -1.66 -0.96
N SER A 97 -21.58 -2.34 -0.54
CA SER A 97 -22.04 -2.38 0.84
C SER A 97 -22.43 -3.81 1.25
N ALA A 98 -22.02 -4.26 2.42
CA ALA A 98 -22.40 -5.55 3.00
C ALA A 98 -22.56 -5.46 4.53
N ALA A 99 -22.97 -6.57 5.16
CA ALA A 99 -23.30 -6.60 6.58
C ALA A 99 -22.09 -6.68 7.55
N SER A 100 -20.85 -6.70 7.03
CA SER A 100 -19.60 -6.52 7.79
C SER A 100 -18.50 -6.05 6.84
N THR A 101 -17.45 -5.41 7.38
CA THR A 101 -16.28 -4.94 6.63
C THR A 101 -15.71 -6.00 5.70
N ASP A 102 -15.34 -7.16 6.25
CA ASP A 102 -14.73 -8.28 5.53
C ASP A 102 -15.57 -8.71 4.32
N ARG A 103 -16.89 -8.81 4.45
CA ARG A 103 -17.78 -9.14 3.32
C ARG A 103 -17.88 -8.02 2.28
N THR A 104 -17.71 -6.76 2.67
CA THR A 104 -17.73 -5.64 1.73
C THR A 104 -16.42 -5.58 0.94
N LEU A 105 -15.28 -5.78 1.61
CA LEU A 105 -13.96 -5.91 0.98
C LEU A 105 -13.93 -7.13 0.05
N GLU A 106 -14.38 -8.30 0.53
CA GLU A 106 -14.50 -9.52 -0.27
C GLU A 106 -15.41 -9.30 -1.49
N ALA A 107 -16.56 -8.64 -1.35
CA ALA A 107 -17.46 -8.33 -2.46
C ALA A 107 -16.89 -7.33 -3.49
N CYS A 108 -15.80 -6.61 -3.17
CA CYS A 108 -15.02 -5.85 -4.14
C CYS A 108 -13.97 -6.72 -4.83
N VAL A 109 -13.20 -7.50 -4.08
CA VAL A 109 -12.16 -8.37 -4.65
C VAL A 109 -12.76 -9.49 -5.51
N GLN A 110 -13.93 -10.02 -5.16
CA GLN A 110 -14.71 -10.96 -6.00
C GLN A 110 -15.14 -10.38 -7.35
N ARG A 111 -15.19 -9.04 -7.50
CA ARG A 111 -15.43 -8.36 -8.79
C ARG A 111 -14.12 -8.12 -9.56
N GLY A 112 -12.96 -8.38 -8.96
CA GLY A 112 -11.65 -7.95 -9.44
C GLY A 112 -11.37 -6.45 -9.20
N TRP A 113 -12.02 -5.85 -8.20
CA TRP A 113 -11.96 -4.40 -7.93
C TRP A 113 -11.30 -4.12 -6.57
N ILE A 114 -10.63 -2.98 -6.47
CA ILE A 114 -9.84 -2.54 -5.30
C ILE A 114 -10.71 -1.61 -4.42
N PRO A 115 -10.96 -1.92 -3.13
CA PRO A 115 -11.52 -0.96 -2.20
C PRO A 115 -10.53 0.17 -1.91
N THR A 116 -11.01 1.40 -1.82
CA THR A 116 -10.16 2.61 -1.77
C THR A 116 -9.78 3.02 -0.34
N GLY A 117 -9.78 2.15 0.67
CA GLY A 117 -9.44 2.53 2.05
C GLY A 117 -10.58 2.31 3.04
N VAL A 118 -11.15 3.38 3.63
CA VAL A 118 -12.07 3.31 4.80
C VAL A 118 -13.57 3.16 4.48
N ASP A 119 -14.37 2.82 5.49
CA ASP A 119 -15.84 2.72 5.44
C ASP A 119 -16.53 4.10 5.40
N TRP A 120 -17.29 4.34 4.34
CA TRP A 120 -18.09 5.55 4.12
C TRP A 120 -19.33 5.62 5.01
N ALA A 121 -19.93 4.47 5.34
CA ALA A 121 -21.20 4.36 6.05
C ALA A 121 -21.06 4.31 7.58
N ALA A 122 -19.84 4.43 8.11
CA ALA A 122 -19.54 4.51 9.53
C ALA A 122 -20.11 5.79 10.18
N VAL A 123 -21.43 5.78 10.42
CA VAL A 123 -22.13 6.57 11.43
C VAL A 123 -22.01 5.84 12.77
N SER A 124 -22.09 6.55 13.89
CA SER A 124 -21.74 6.10 15.25
C SER A 124 -22.63 4.98 15.86
N ALA A 125 -22.59 3.77 15.27
CA ALA A 125 -23.07 2.52 15.89
C ALA A 125 -22.40 1.27 15.27
N SER A 126 -21.95 0.34 16.11
CA SER A 126 -21.32 -0.95 15.74
C SER A 126 -22.32 -2.01 15.22
N SER A 127 -23.26 -1.59 14.37
CA SER A 127 -24.34 -2.43 13.84
C SER A 127 -24.89 -1.99 12.46
N GLY A 128 -24.23 -1.06 11.78
CA GLY A 128 -24.57 -0.66 10.40
C GLY A 128 -23.92 -1.58 9.33
N PRO A 129 -24.41 -1.58 8.08
CA PRO A 129 -23.72 -2.23 6.97
C PRO A 129 -22.53 -1.37 6.50
N ALA A 130 -21.32 -1.93 6.55
CA ALA A 130 -20.11 -1.26 6.07
C ALA A 130 -20.14 -1.05 4.55
N SER A 131 -19.68 0.10 4.08
CA SER A 131 -19.75 0.53 2.68
C SER A 131 -18.42 1.11 2.21
N TYR A 132 -17.81 0.46 1.21
CA TYR A 132 -16.52 0.88 0.65
C TYR A 132 -16.72 1.33 -0.80
N LEU A 133 -16.11 2.46 -1.14
CA LEU A 133 -15.88 2.82 -2.53
C LEU A 133 -14.83 1.86 -3.10
N CYS A 134 -15.12 1.28 -4.27
CA CYS A 134 -14.25 0.31 -4.90
C CYS A 134 -14.01 0.67 -6.37
N MET A 135 -12.75 0.69 -6.77
CA MET A 135 -12.28 1.07 -8.10
C MET A 135 -11.89 -0.15 -8.95
N GLN A 136 -12.22 -0.10 -10.23
CA GLN A 136 -11.62 -0.98 -11.24
C GLN A 136 -10.38 -0.26 -11.77
N GLN A 137 -9.19 -0.66 -11.33
CA GLN A 137 -7.92 -0.10 -11.81
C GLN A 137 -7.35 -1.01 -12.90
N SER A 138 -6.73 -0.45 -13.94
CA SER A 138 -6.03 -1.25 -14.95
C SER A 138 -4.75 -1.87 -14.39
N ILE A 139 -4.31 -2.94 -15.06
CA ILE A 139 -2.97 -3.51 -14.91
C ILE A 139 -2.11 -2.95 -16.04
N GLN A 140 -0.84 -2.65 -15.77
CA GLN A 140 0.08 -2.23 -16.82
C GLN A 140 0.44 -3.41 -17.74
N GLY A 141 0.27 -3.23 -19.05
CA GLY A 141 0.70 -4.18 -20.06
C GLY A 141 2.21 -4.16 -20.22
N VAL A 142 2.87 -5.27 -19.88
CA VAL A 142 4.33 -5.41 -19.92
C VAL A 142 4.85 -5.69 -21.34
N GLU A 143 3.98 -6.08 -22.28
CA GLU A 143 4.31 -6.36 -23.68
C GLU A 143 3.46 -5.53 -24.66
N THR A 144 4.08 -5.14 -25.78
CA THR A 144 3.42 -4.47 -26.91
C THR A 144 2.31 -5.31 -27.54
N ASP A 145 2.45 -6.63 -27.52
CA ASP A 145 1.65 -7.53 -28.33
C ASP A 145 0.29 -7.85 -27.68
N VAL A 146 0.23 -7.81 -26.34
CA VAL A 146 -1.04 -7.86 -25.59
C VAL A 146 -1.81 -6.55 -25.74
N VAL A 147 -1.13 -5.42 -25.57
CA VAL A 147 -1.77 -4.09 -25.66
C VAL A 147 -2.19 -3.76 -27.10
N GLY A 148 -1.45 -4.22 -28.11
CA GLY A 148 -1.79 -4.04 -29.53
C GLY A 148 -3.11 -4.69 -29.97
N ALA A 149 -3.68 -5.60 -29.17
CA ALA A 149 -5.01 -6.16 -29.38
C ALA A 149 -6.14 -5.31 -28.78
N VAL A 150 -5.84 -4.38 -27.86
CA VAL A 150 -6.81 -3.57 -27.13
C VAL A 150 -6.97 -2.20 -27.81
N SER A 151 -8.17 -1.92 -28.32
CA SER A 151 -8.48 -0.60 -28.87
C SER A 151 -8.58 0.45 -27.76
N LEU A 152 -7.54 1.28 -27.61
CA LEU A 152 -7.49 2.36 -26.62
C LEU A 152 -8.56 3.45 -26.83
N ASP A 153 -9.11 3.57 -28.04
CA ASP A 153 -10.28 4.42 -28.33
C ASP A 153 -11.60 3.79 -27.85
N GLY A 154 -11.63 2.47 -27.69
CA GLY A 154 -12.80 1.71 -27.21
C GLY A 154 -12.83 1.47 -25.71
N VAL A 155 -11.75 1.79 -24.98
CA VAL A 155 -11.66 1.70 -23.52
C VAL A 155 -11.76 3.11 -22.93
N SER A 156 -12.69 3.33 -22.02
CA SER A 156 -12.77 4.56 -21.22
C SER A 156 -12.00 4.42 -19.91
N VAL A 157 -11.30 5.47 -19.51
CA VAL A 157 -10.69 5.63 -18.18
C VAL A 157 -11.15 6.93 -17.53
N MET A 158 -11.08 6.99 -16.21
CA MET A 158 -11.48 8.14 -15.42
C MET A 158 -10.51 9.30 -15.68
N ARG A 159 -11.00 10.35 -16.34
CA ARG A 159 -10.28 11.61 -16.57
C ARG A 159 -10.17 12.41 -15.29
N ARG A 160 -11.24 12.41 -14.49
CA ARG A 160 -11.42 13.26 -13.30
C ARG A 160 -12.47 12.66 -12.37
N ILE A 161 -12.36 12.94 -11.08
CA ILE A 161 -13.46 12.83 -10.11
C ILE A 161 -13.55 14.15 -9.33
N VAL A 162 -14.74 14.52 -8.84
CA VAL A 162 -14.97 15.71 -8.03
C VAL A 162 -16.07 15.46 -7.00
N VAL A 163 -16.00 16.15 -5.86
CA VAL A 163 -17.10 16.22 -4.89
C VAL A 163 -17.85 17.53 -5.10
N VAL A 164 -19.18 17.47 -5.22
CA VAL A 164 -20.03 18.63 -5.50
C VAL A 164 -21.10 18.74 -4.42
N SER A 165 -21.07 19.84 -3.67
CA SER A 165 -22.05 20.18 -2.64
C SER A 165 -23.04 21.26 -3.10
N ASP A 166 -24.16 21.41 -2.37
CA ASP A 166 -25.22 22.41 -2.62
C ASP A 166 -25.99 22.23 -3.96
N THR A 167 -25.80 21.13 -4.68
CA THR A 167 -26.53 20.80 -5.93
C THR A 167 -27.56 19.67 -5.76
N ASP A 168 -28.47 19.54 -6.73
CA ASP A 168 -29.42 18.42 -6.82
C ASP A 168 -28.97 17.32 -7.84
N SER A 169 -27.80 17.51 -8.49
CA SER A 169 -27.19 16.56 -9.45
C SER A 169 -25.71 16.87 -9.75
N CYS A 170 -25.01 15.96 -10.44
CA CYS A 170 -23.67 16.20 -10.99
C CYS A 170 -23.67 17.19 -12.17
N PRO A 171 -22.59 17.99 -12.37
CA PRO A 171 -22.39 18.81 -13.58
C PRO A 171 -22.25 17.96 -14.85
N SER A 172 -22.63 18.50 -16.01
CA SER A 172 -22.42 17.82 -17.30
C SER A 172 -20.95 17.94 -17.73
N PRO A 173 -20.32 16.89 -18.31
CA PRO A 173 -20.85 15.58 -18.70
C PRO A 173 -20.63 14.47 -17.64
N MET A 174 -20.42 14.83 -16.36
CA MET A 174 -20.03 13.89 -15.31
C MET A 174 -21.17 12.98 -14.86
N GLN A 175 -20.82 11.78 -14.40
CA GLN A 175 -21.73 10.75 -13.93
C GLN A 175 -21.67 10.65 -12.40
N THR A 176 -22.82 10.45 -11.74
CA THR A 176 -22.87 10.20 -10.29
C THR A 176 -22.29 8.84 -9.96
N VAL A 177 -21.21 8.82 -9.18
CA VAL A 177 -20.63 7.60 -8.57
C VAL A 177 -21.35 7.27 -7.26
N SER A 178 -21.55 8.29 -6.42
CA SER A 178 -22.15 8.16 -5.08
C SER A 178 -22.85 9.45 -4.65
N ASN A 179 -23.74 9.33 -3.67
CA ASN A 179 -24.50 10.41 -3.06
C ASN A 179 -24.54 10.16 -1.53
N PRO A 180 -23.41 10.34 -0.81
CA PRO A 180 -23.27 9.94 0.59
C PRO A 180 -24.19 10.70 1.56
N SER A 181 -24.54 11.95 1.26
CA SER A 181 -25.37 12.80 2.12
C SER A 181 -26.24 13.76 1.29
N LEU A 182 -27.28 14.33 1.90
CA LEU A 182 -28.25 15.17 1.19
C LEU A 182 -27.56 16.39 0.54
N ARG A 183 -27.49 16.38 -0.79
CA ARG A 183 -26.83 17.38 -1.65
C ARG A 183 -25.29 17.34 -1.64
N VAL A 184 -24.70 16.18 -1.39
CA VAL A 184 -23.28 15.92 -1.65
C VAL A 184 -23.18 14.79 -2.67
N PHE A 185 -22.73 15.12 -3.87
CA PHE A 185 -22.56 14.16 -4.97
C PHE A 185 -21.07 13.94 -5.27
N VAL A 186 -20.69 12.67 -5.44
CA VAL A 186 -19.38 12.30 -5.96
C VAL A 186 -19.54 11.99 -7.45
N CYS A 187 -18.86 12.76 -8.29
CA CYS A 187 -19.08 12.83 -9.73
C CYS A 187 -17.81 12.49 -10.49
N ALA A 188 -17.86 11.53 -11.41
CA ALA A 188 -16.73 11.13 -12.24
C ALA A 188 -16.90 11.50 -13.72
N GLU A 189 -15.79 11.82 -14.36
CA GLU A 189 -15.67 12.11 -15.78
C GLU A 189 -14.78 11.04 -16.42
N TYR A 190 -15.18 10.52 -17.58
CA TYR A 190 -14.47 9.45 -18.28
C TYR A 190 -14.14 9.87 -19.72
N ILE A 191 -12.96 9.50 -20.21
CA ILE A 191 -12.45 9.79 -21.55
C ILE A 191 -11.78 8.52 -22.13
N SER A 192 -11.54 8.44 -23.44
CA SER A 192 -10.84 7.30 -24.02
C SER A 192 -9.40 7.18 -23.48
N ALA A 193 -8.94 5.94 -23.31
CA ALA A 193 -7.58 5.64 -22.84
C ALA A 193 -6.51 6.26 -23.75
N SER A 194 -6.77 6.33 -25.07
CA SER A 194 -5.92 7.03 -26.04
C SER A 194 -5.69 8.50 -25.67
N THR A 195 -6.76 9.30 -25.52
CA THR A 195 -6.66 10.72 -25.18
C THR A 195 -6.14 10.93 -23.76
N ALA A 196 -6.52 10.06 -22.82
CA ALA A 196 -5.99 10.07 -21.46
C ALA A 196 -4.45 9.95 -21.43
N PHE A 197 -3.87 9.00 -22.16
CA PHE A 197 -2.42 8.74 -22.13
C PHE A 197 -1.61 9.76 -22.97
N GLU A 198 -2.19 10.33 -24.02
CA GLU A 198 -1.58 11.44 -24.76
C GLU A 198 -1.52 12.73 -23.91
N THR A 199 -2.63 13.11 -23.28
CA THR A 199 -2.75 14.33 -22.46
C THR A 199 -2.21 14.17 -21.03
N GLN A 200 -2.01 12.93 -20.59
CA GLN A 200 -1.79 12.55 -19.19
C GLN A 200 -2.89 13.05 -18.22
N GLN A 201 -4.13 13.21 -18.72
CA GLN A 201 -5.31 13.57 -17.93
C GLN A 201 -6.11 12.31 -17.56
N TYR A 202 -5.65 11.59 -16.53
CA TYR A 202 -6.38 10.48 -15.94
C TYR A 202 -6.09 10.33 -14.45
N VAL A 203 -7.02 9.71 -13.75
CA VAL A 203 -6.83 9.24 -12.38
C VAL A 203 -6.04 7.93 -12.45
N VAL A 204 -4.84 7.93 -11.87
CA VAL A 204 -4.00 6.74 -11.65
C VAL A 204 -4.64 5.88 -10.55
N ASP A 205 -5.02 6.51 -9.44
CA ASP A 205 -5.27 5.86 -8.15
C ASP A 205 -6.31 6.65 -7.33
N LEU A 206 -6.99 5.99 -6.38
CA LEU A 206 -8.02 6.58 -5.53
C LEU A 206 -7.92 6.08 -4.09
N MET A 207 -7.94 7.00 -3.14
CA MET A 207 -8.05 6.67 -1.71
C MET A 207 -9.14 7.48 -1.03
N THR A 208 -9.76 6.86 -0.04
CA THR A 208 -10.74 7.38 0.89
C THR A 208 -10.28 7.08 2.30
N THR A 209 -10.15 8.11 3.12
CA THR A 209 -9.54 8.07 4.47
C THR A 209 -10.38 8.87 5.47
N THR A 210 -10.09 8.74 6.76
CA THR A 210 -10.54 9.66 7.82
C THR A 210 -9.69 10.93 7.94
N GLU A 211 -8.54 11.02 7.26
CA GLU A 211 -7.66 12.20 7.28
C GLU A 211 -8.02 13.25 6.22
N SER A 212 -8.07 14.53 6.61
CA SER A 212 -8.36 15.64 5.68
C SER A 212 -7.28 15.88 4.63
N PHE A 213 -6.05 15.41 4.88
CA PHE A 213 -4.90 15.56 3.99
C PHE A 213 -4.20 14.21 3.77
N TYR A 214 -4.90 13.24 3.19
CA TYR A 214 -4.28 11.97 2.78
C TYR A 214 -3.08 12.18 1.86
N ASN A 215 -1.96 11.52 2.19
CA ASN A 215 -0.82 11.30 1.29
C ASN A 215 -0.42 12.52 0.43
N HIS A 216 -0.48 13.69 1.06
CA HIS A 216 0.16 14.94 0.63
C HIS A 216 1.68 14.79 0.50
N GLU A 217 2.21 13.63 0.91
CA GLU A 217 3.57 13.15 0.89
C GLU A 217 3.73 12.04 -0.21
N THR A 218 3.13 12.27 -1.39
CA THR A 218 3.56 11.63 -2.65
C THR A 218 3.10 12.48 -3.84
N PRO A 219 3.89 12.64 -4.92
CA PRO A 219 3.51 13.53 -6.00
C PRO A 219 2.35 12.96 -6.83
N GLY A 220 1.40 13.83 -7.18
CA GLY A 220 0.22 13.53 -7.99
C GLY A 220 -1.10 13.46 -7.21
N TRP A 221 -1.09 13.38 -5.87
CA TRP A 221 -2.31 13.30 -5.07
C TRP A 221 -3.01 14.66 -4.96
N ILE A 222 -4.12 14.82 -5.68
CA ILE A 222 -5.03 15.96 -5.50
C ILE A 222 -5.99 15.60 -4.37
N THR A 223 -5.85 16.33 -3.26
CA THR A 223 -6.72 16.25 -2.09
C THR A 223 -8.04 16.98 -2.35
N TRP A 224 -9.17 16.28 -2.36
CA TRP A 224 -10.46 16.93 -2.10
C TRP A 224 -10.82 16.71 -0.64
N ALA A 225 -10.32 17.61 0.19
CA ALA A 225 -10.67 17.76 1.59
C ALA A 225 -12.11 18.31 1.77
N THR A 226 -13.07 17.75 1.02
CA THR A 226 -14.51 17.90 1.25
C THR A 226 -14.94 16.74 2.12
N ASP A 227 -15.33 17.04 3.36
CA ASP A 227 -16.01 16.08 4.23
C ASP A 227 -17.27 15.55 3.52
N LEU A 228 -17.36 14.24 3.32
CA LEU A 228 -18.49 13.59 2.66
C LEU A 228 -19.72 13.45 3.57
N LYS A 229 -19.55 13.56 4.90
CA LYS A 229 -20.58 13.46 5.93
C LYS A 229 -21.12 14.83 6.35
N MET A 230 -20.26 15.85 6.41
CA MET A 230 -20.56 17.23 6.85
C MET A 230 -21.16 17.29 8.27
N ASP A 231 -20.64 16.48 9.19
CA ASP A 231 -21.17 16.27 10.54
C ASP A 231 -20.11 16.52 11.62
N ALA A 232 -20.40 17.44 12.54
CA ALA A 232 -19.46 17.91 13.56
C ALA A 232 -19.25 16.93 14.73
N GLU A 233 -20.03 15.84 14.83
CA GLU A 233 -19.87 14.80 15.87
C GLU A 233 -19.50 13.41 15.31
N ALA A 234 -19.06 13.32 14.05
CA ALA A 234 -18.66 12.08 13.39
C ALA A 234 -17.22 12.12 12.84
N THR A 235 -16.58 10.96 12.69
CA THR A 235 -15.35 10.84 11.91
C THR A 235 -15.67 11.04 10.43
N SER A 236 -15.21 12.15 9.86
CA SER A 236 -15.33 12.46 8.43
C SER A 236 -14.74 11.35 7.55
N VAL A 237 -15.14 11.31 6.28
CA VAL A 237 -14.42 10.58 5.23
C VAL A 237 -14.12 11.54 4.10
N TYR A 238 -12.87 11.56 3.66
CA TYR A 238 -12.32 12.42 2.60
C TYR A 238 -11.90 11.57 1.40
N LEU A 239 -11.94 12.14 0.19
CA LEU A 239 -11.61 11.47 -1.06
C LEU A 239 -10.43 12.17 -1.74
N SER A 240 -9.42 11.40 -2.14
CA SER A 240 -8.24 11.88 -2.88
C SER A 240 -8.02 11.03 -4.13
N ALA A 241 -7.55 11.65 -5.21
CA ALA A 241 -7.14 10.95 -6.43
C ALA A 241 -5.70 11.27 -6.79
N ARG A 242 -4.95 10.27 -7.23
CA ARG A 242 -3.63 10.44 -7.79
C ARG A 242 -3.73 10.64 -9.30
N TYR A 243 -3.01 11.63 -9.83
CA TYR A 243 -2.88 11.94 -11.25
C TYR A 243 -1.40 11.85 -11.67
N PRO A 244 -1.08 11.75 -12.97
CA PRO A 244 0.28 11.87 -13.46
C PRO A 244 0.92 13.21 -13.08
N VAL A 245 2.09 13.12 -12.46
CA VAL A 245 2.88 14.26 -11.98
C VAL A 245 3.33 15.10 -13.17
N ARG A 246 2.87 16.35 -13.24
CA ARG A 246 3.10 17.25 -14.37
C ARG A 246 3.38 18.68 -13.89
N PRO A 247 4.20 19.46 -14.60
CA PRO A 247 4.32 20.89 -14.35
C PRO A 247 2.99 21.60 -14.69
N ILE A 248 2.82 22.81 -14.17
CA ILE A 248 1.90 23.81 -14.75
C ILE A 248 2.73 24.72 -15.66
N VAL A 249 2.38 24.83 -16.94
CA VAL A 249 3.11 25.64 -17.94
C VAL A 249 2.32 26.87 -18.42
N GLY A 250 1.10 27.05 -17.91
CA GLY A 250 0.26 28.21 -18.19
C GLY A 250 -0.92 28.30 -17.21
N LEU A 251 -1.46 29.51 -17.08
CA LEU A 251 -2.61 29.84 -16.23
C LEU A 251 -3.58 30.74 -16.99
N ALA A 252 -4.87 30.56 -16.74
CA ALA A 252 -5.94 31.44 -17.23
C ALA A 252 -7.07 31.55 -16.18
N VAL A 253 -7.87 32.61 -16.26
CA VAL A 253 -8.99 32.87 -15.35
C VAL A 253 -10.27 33.09 -16.17
N LEU A 254 -11.31 32.30 -15.88
CA LEU A 254 -12.62 32.40 -16.50
C LEU A 254 -13.64 32.94 -15.48
N THR A 255 -14.38 34.00 -15.84
CA THR A 255 -15.32 34.69 -14.95
C THR A 255 -16.80 34.50 -15.30
N ASN A 256 -17.10 33.77 -16.37
CA ASN A 256 -18.46 33.53 -16.88
C ASN A 256 -18.86 32.04 -16.84
N ALA A 257 -18.17 31.23 -16.04
CA ALA A 257 -18.51 29.82 -15.88
C ALA A 257 -19.87 29.66 -15.19
N THR A 258 -20.65 28.65 -15.62
CA THR A 258 -21.89 28.26 -14.96
C THR A 258 -21.68 26.97 -14.17
N THR A 259 -22.49 26.75 -13.12
CA THR A 259 -22.37 25.57 -12.26
C THR A 259 -22.47 24.24 -13.03
N GLY A 260 -23.21 24.22 -14.16
CA GLY A 260 -23.35 23.04 -15.02
C GLY A 260 -22.24 22.82 -16.04
N THR A 261 -21.32 23.77 -16.22
CA THR A 261 -20.24 23.74 -17.23
C THR A 261 -18.84 24.05 -16.69
N MET A 262 -18.70 24.37 -15.39
CA MET A 262 -17.44 24.87 -14.80
C MET A 262 -16.22 23.97 -15.05
N TYR A 263 -16.39 22.64 -15.05
CA TYR A 263 -15.29 21.68 -15.14
C TYR A 263 -14.86 21.38 -16.59
N SER A 264 -15.70 21.67 -17.57
CA SER A 264 -15.37 21.60 -18.99
C SER A 264 -15.00 22.97 -19.60
N ALA A 265 -15.26 24.07 -18.90
CA ALA A 265 -15.01 25.44 -19.40
C ALA A 265 -13.54 25.71 -19.76
N CYS A 266 -12.60 24.99 -19.13
CA CYS A 266 -11.18 25.06 -19.48
C CYS A 266 -10.83 24.30 -20.76
N ASP A 267 -11.60 23.27 -21.13
CA ASP A 267 -11.26 22.37 -22.25
C ASP A 267 -11.43 23.05 -23.62
N GLU A 268 -12.23 24.12 -23.69
CA GLU A 268 -12.44 24.96 -24.88
C GLU A 268 -11.26 25.91 -25.17
N LEU A 269 -10.32 26.07 -24.23
CA LEU A 269 -9.15 26.94 -24.39
C LEU A 269 -8.14 26.35 -25.38
N GLN A 270 -7.42 27.23 -26.09
CA GLN A 270 -6.37 26.84 -27.03
C GLN A 270 -5.01 26.80 -26.33
N PRO A 271 -4.17 25.76 -26.50
CA PRO A 271 -4.41 24.55 -27.31
C PRO A 271 -5.43 23.59 -26.69
N LEU A 272 -6.35 23.07 -27.51
CA LEU A 272 -7.38 22.11 -27.05
C LEU A 272 -6.76 20.88 -26.38
N GLY A 273 -7.42 20.37 -25.34
CA GLY A 273 -7.01 19.15 -24.63
C GLY A 273 -5.78 19.28 -23.72
N GLN A 274 -5.12 20.45 -23.66
CA GLN A 274 -3.98 20.68 -22.77
C GLN A 274 -4.32 21.55 -21.54
N TRP A 275 -5.44 22.27 -21.59
CA TRP A 275 -5.99 22.99 -20.44
C TRP A 275 -6.89 22.07 -19.59
N GLU A 276 -6.92 22.30 -18.28
CA GLU A 276 -7.77 21.59 -17.32
C GLU A 276 -8.18 22.51 -16.16
N ALA A 277 -9.36 22.26 -15.58
CA ALA A 277 -9.73 22.80 -14.28
C ALA A 277 -9.09 21.94 -13.16
N PRO A 278 -8.46 22.52 -12.12
CA PRO A 278 -7.76 21.79 -11.05
C PRO A 278 -8.71 21.15 -10.02
N GLY A 279 -9.98 20.89 -10.38
CA GLY A 279 -10.96 20.23 -9.51
C GLY A 279 -11.62 21.10 -8.44
N PHE A 280 -11.33 22.40 -8.35
CA PHE A 280 -11.89 23.30 -7.33
C PHE A 280 -12.33 24.68 -7.88
N MET A 281 -12.90 25.56 -7.04
CA MET A 281 -13.52 26.85 -7.44
C MET A 281 -13.03 28.05 -6.63
N LEU A 282 -12.74 29.16 -7.30
CA LEU A 282 -12.52 30.45 -6.63
C LEU A 282 -13.87 31.19 -6.44
N LYS A 283 -14.62 30.79 -5.41
CA LYS A 283 -15.87 31.45 -5.02
C LYS A 283 -15.58 32.84 -4.44
N SER A 284 -15.97 33.89 -5.16
CA SER A 284 -15.92 35.27 -4.64
C SER A 284 -17.00 35.49 -3.59
N SER A 285 -16.66 36.08 -2.45
CA SER A 285 -17.56 36.32 -1.31
C SER A 285 -18.62 37.42 -1.54
N ALA A 286 -18.66 37.99 -2.75
CA ALA A 286 -19.55 39.08 -3.13
C ALA A 286 -21.01 38.63 -3.41
N ILE A 287 -21.77 38.33 -2.35
CA ILE A 287 -23.25 38.30 -2.28
C ILE A 287 -23.92 37.30 -3.24
N ARG A 288 -24.51 36.23 -2.69
CA ARG A 288 -25.42 35.28 -3.38
C ARG A 288 -26.65 36.01 -3.97
N SER A 289 -26.50 36.52 -5.19
CA SER A 289 -27.60 36.92 -6.07
C SER A 289 -27.76 35.85 -7.16
N SER A 290 -29.01 35.54 -7.51
CA SER A 290 -29.34 34.48 -8.48
C SER A 290 -28.85 34.88 -9.88
N GLY A 291 -27.69 34.36 -10.29
CA GLY A 291 -27.02 34.73 -11.54
C GLY A 291 -25.56 35.19 -11.40
N SER A 292 -24.95 35.19 -10.21
CA SER A 292 -23.49 35.29 -10.12
C SER A 292 -22.84 34.10 -10.83
N SER A 293 -21.92 34.38 -11.74
CA SER A 293 -20.97 33.41 -12.27
C SER A 293 -19.87 33.08 -11.25
N ASP A 294 -19.34 31.88 -11.33
CA ASP A 294 -18.18 31.44 -10.53
C ASP A 294 -16.86 31.74 -11.27
N VAL A 295 -15.76 31.85 -10.52
CA VAL A 295 -14.42 32.05 -11.09
C VAL A 295 -13.67 30.73 -11.13
N VAL A 296 -13.27 30.32 -12.33
CA VAL A 296 -12.50 29.09 -12.57
C VAL A 296 -11.07 29.48 -12.97
N VAL A 297 -10.08 28.88 -12.30
CA VAL A 297 -8.69 28.90 -12.76
C VAL A 297 -8.50 27.70 -13.67
N CYS A 298 -7.97 27.93 -14.86
CA CYS A 298 -7.54 26.88 -15.76
C CYS A 298 -6.02 26.78 -15.71
N VAL A 299 -5.49 25.56 -15.58
CA VAL A 299 -4.06 25.27 -15.68
C VAL A 299 -3.78 24.64 -17.04
N TRP A 300 -2.68 25.02 -17.68
CA TRP A 300 -2.16 24.34 -18.86
C TRP A 300 -1.07 23.38 -18.41
N ARG A 301 -1.15 22.12 -18.85
CA ARG A 301 -0.12 21.10 -18.66
C ARG A 301 0.31 20.49 -20.01
N PRO A 302 1.59 20.14 -20.20
CA PRO A 302 2.08 19.55 -21.45
C PRO A 302 1.59 18.10 -21.65
N SER A 303 1.54 17.65 -22.90
CA SER A 303 1.27 16.24 -23.27
C SER A 303 2.50 15.35 -23.04
N SER A 304 2.32 14.03 -22.96
CA SER A 304 3.41 13.06 -22.78
C SER A 304 4.47 13.08 -23.89
N SER A 305 4.11 13.57 -25.08
CA SER A 305 4.99 13.75 -26.24
C SER A 305 5.84 15.04 -26.24
N THR A 306 5.71 15.89 -25.21
CA THR A 306 6.31 17.23 -25.18
C THR A 306 7.83 17.19 -24.93
N THR A 307 8.61 17.88 -25.77
CA THR A 307 10.08 17.96 -25.62
C THR A 307 10.63 19.36 -25.86
N GLY A 308 11.68 19.74 -25.13
CA GLY A 308 12.34 21.05 -25.19
C GLY A 308 12.33 21.79 -23.84
N VAL A 309 12.79 23.05 -23.82
CA VAL A 309 12.79 23.88 -22.60
C VAL A 309 11.45 24.62 -22.48
N TYR A 310 10.76 24.44 -21.36
CA TYR A 310 9.45 25.04 -21.07
C TYR A 310 9.52 25.96 -19.86
N SER A 311 8.65 26.97 -19.88
CA SER A 311 8.37 27.84 -18.73
C SER A 311 7.38 27.13 -17.81
N VAL A 312 7.77 26.87 -16.57
CA VAL A 312 6.95 26.19 -15.54
C VAL A 312 6.63 27.16 -14.41
N LEU A 313 5.47 27.00 -13.80
CA LEU A 313 5.03 27.76 -12.63
C LEU A 313 5.89 27.36 -11.44
N THR A 314 6.48 28.33 -10.74
CA THR A 314 7.36 28.09 -9.57
C THR A 314 6.84 28.74 -8.29
N ALA A 315 5.95 29.73 -8.41
CA ALA A 315 5.23 30.34 -7.30
C ALA A 315 3.89 30.90 -7.81
N LEU A 316 2.91 31.03 -6.93
CA LEU A 316 1.61 31.63 -7.22
C LEU A 316 1.10 32.37 -5.98
N ASP A 317 0.61 33.60 -6.13
CA ASP A 317 -0.21 34.26 -5.11
C ASP A 317 -1.60 34.60 -5.68
N VAL A 318 -2.62 34.62 -4.81
CA VAL A 318 -4.01 35.00 -5.13
C VAL A 318 -4.38 36.22 -4.28
N VAL A 319 -4.41 37.39 -4.91
CA VAL A 319 -4.67 38.69 -4.25
C VAL A 319 -5.96 39.32 -4.79
N LEU A 320 -6.47 40.36 -4.13
CA LEU A 320 -7.61 41.12 -4.64
C LEU A 320 -7.20 41.95 -5.87
N PRO A 321 -8.12 42.27 -6.82
CA PRO A 321 -7.79 43.03 -8.03
C PRO A 321 -7.15 44.40 -7.80
N ALA A 322 -7.36 45.00 -6.62
CA ALA A 322 -6.81 46.30 -6.22
C ALA A 322 -5.44 46.23 -5.52
N GLU A 323 -4.94 45.03 -5.22
CA GLU A 323 -3.70 44.82 -4.46
C GLU A 323 -2.49 44.63 -5.39
N SER A 324 -1.32 45.08 -4.92
CA SER A 324 -0.04 44.81 -5.58
C SER A 324 0.39 43.36 -5.34
N CYS A 325 0.97 42.70 -6.36
CA CYS A 325 1.55 41.38 -6.17
C CYS A 325 2.67 41.37 -5.10
N PRO A 326 2.83 40.28 -4.33
CA PRO A 326 3.89 40.18 -3.32
C PRO A 326 5.31 40.31 -3.88
N GLY A 327 6.26 40.61 -2.98
CA GLY A 327 7.64 41.00 -3.29
C GLY A 327 8.58 39.88 -3.76
N SER A 328 8.15 39.07 -4.72
CA SER A 328 8.91 37.98 -5.35
C SER A 328 8.79 37.98 -6.89
N SER A 329 7.68 38.47 -7.43
CA SER A 329 7.27 38.33 -8.84
C SER A 329 8.00 39.26 -9.83
N VAL A 330 9.31 39.48 -9.67
CA VAL A 330 10.11 40.43 -10.48
C VAL A 330 10.17 40.02 -11.98
N ASN A 331 10.00 38.73 -12.27
CA ASN A 331 9.78 38.18 -13.62
C ASN A 331 8.40 37.49 -13.76
N GLY A 332 7.41 37.91 -12.95
CA GLY A 332 6.11 37.25 -12.88
C GLY A 332 5.08 37.74 -13.92
N THR A 333 4.01 36.96 -14.09
CA THR A 333 2.83 37.34 -14.88
C THR A 333 1.67 37.67 -13.97
N GLU A 334 1.06 38.85 -14.12
CA GLU A 334 -0.20 39.19 -13.47
C GLU A 334 -1.39 38.75 -14.35
N ILE A 335 -2.32 37.96 -13.79
CA ILE A 335 -3.57 37.56 -14.46
C ILE A 335 -4.74 38.08 -13.63
N ALA A 336 -5.28 39.23 -14.00
CA ALA A 336 -6.34 39.93 -13.27
C ALA A 336 -7.73 39.71 -13.90
N SER A 337 -8.74 39.62 -13.04
CA SER A 337 -10.16 39.72 -13.38
C SER A 337 -10.84 40.84 -12.58
N ASP A 338 -12.15 40.98 -12.72
CA ASP A 338 -12.96 41.87 -11.89
C ASP A 338 -13.08 41.40 -10.41
N ARG A 339 -12.68 40.15 -10.11
CA ARG A 339 -12.91 39.49 -8.81
C ARG A 339 -11.65 39.03 -8.09
N ILE A 340 -10.61 38.65 -8.82
CA ILE A 340 -9.33 38.15 -8.29
C ILE A 340 -8.14 38.65 -9.13
N LYS A 341 -6.93 38.55 -8.59
CA LYS A 341 -5.70 38.60 -9.39
C LYS A 341 -4.76 37.48 -8.99
N LEU A 342 -4.26 36.74 -9.98
CA LEU A 342 -3.18 35.78 -9.82
C LEU A 342 -1.83 36.45 -10.09
N CYS A 343 -0.84 36.19 -9.24
CA CYS A 343 0.54 36.63 -9.39
C CYS A 343 1.41 35.39 -9.59
N ALA A 344 1.78 35.09 -10.84
CA ALA A 344 2.46 33.84 -11.18
C ALA A 344 3.97 34.05 -11.39
N GLY A 345 4.80 33.35 -10.61
CA GLY A 345 6.24 33.25 -10.80
C GLY A 345 6.61 32.08 -11.71
N TRP A 346 7.58 32.28 -12.61
CA TRP A 346 7.95 31.29 -13.64
C TRP A 346 9.45 30.99 -13.64
N GLY A 347 9.79 29.72 -13.89
CA GLY A 347 11.15 29.21 -14.07
C GLY A 347 11.25 28.35 -15.33
N LEU A 348 12.46 27.88 -15.67
CA LEU A 348 12.69 27.03 -16.84
C LEU A 348 13.02 25.60 -16.40
N VAL A 349 12.43 24.61 -17.09
CA VAL A 349 12.72 23.17 -16.97
C VAL A 349 12.94 22.59 -18.38
N ASN A 350 13.92 21.71 -18.54
CA ASN A 350 14.20 21.06 -19.82
C ASN A 350 13.55 19.66 -19.92
N PHE A 351 12.50 19.54 -20.72
CA PHE A 351 11.79 18.29 -21.00
C PHE A 351 12.51 17.50 -22.09
N GLY A 352 13.42 16.62 -21.64
CA GLY A 352 13.93 15.51 -22.43
C GLY A 352 15.20 15.77 -23.25
N ASN A 353 16.18 14.92 -23.01
CA ASN A 353 16.72 14.08 -24.09
C ASN A 353 17.08 12.72 -23.48
N THR A 354 16.29 11.69 -23.78
CA THR A 354 16.34 10.34 -23.17
C THR A 354 17.57 9.50 -23.55
N SER A 355 18.60 10.13 -24.13
CA SER A 355 19.82 9.48 -24.60
C SER A 355 21.09 9.87 -23.82
N ASN A 356 21.07 10.92 -22.98
CA ASN A 356 22.23 11.36 -22.18
C ASN A 356 21.79 12.14 -20.93
N LEU A 357 21.42 11.45 -19.84
CA LEU A 357 21.14 12.09 -18.55
C LEU A 357 22.39 12.17 -17.66
N VAL A 358 23.33 13.01 -18.09
CA VAL A 358 24.30 13.69 -17.21
C VAL A 358 24.27 15.17 -17.59
N SER A 359 24.00 16.05 -16.62
CA SER A 359 23.88 17.51 -16.78
C SER A 359 22.84 18.01 -17.81
N SER A 360 21.58 18.08 -17.39
CA SER A 360 20.53 18.91 -18.01
C SER A 360 19.63 19.45 -16.88
N PRO A 361 19.19 20.72 -16.90
CA PRO A 361 18.43 21.32 -15.79
C PRO A 361 16.96 20.86 -15.76
N ALA A 362 16.76 19.63 -15.27
CA ALA A 362 15.48 19.09 -14.81
C ALA A 362 15.34 19.18 -13.27
N THR A 363 16.09 20.09 -12.65
CA THR A 363 16.34 20.14 -11.19
C THR A 363 15.87 21.44 -10.53
N SER A 364 15.00 22.20 -11.19
CA SER A 364 14.35 23.40 -10.65
C SER A 364 12.98 23.03 -10.09
N SER A 365 12.67 23.47 -8.86
CA SER A 365 11.38 23.24 -8.23
C SER A 365 10.24 23.90 -9.02
N PHE A 366 9.08 23.25 -9.07
CA PHE A 366 7.90 23.75 -9.78
C PHE A 366 6.59 23.35 -9.09
N VAL A 367 5.54 24.14 -9.29
CA VAL A 367 4.20 23.86 -8.76
C VAL A 367 3.60 22.68 -9.54
N VAL A 368 3.37 21.56 -8.84
CA VAL A 368 2.68 20.37 -9.38
C VAL A 368 1.18 20.47 -9.18
N GLU A 369 0.75 20.91 -8.00
CA GLU A 369 -0.63 20.82 -7.52
C GLU A 369 -1.14 22.19 -7.07
N LEU A 370 -2.39 22.48 -7.44
CA LEU A 370 -3.21 23.52 -6.84
C LEU A 370 -4.34 22.79 -6.10
N SER A 371 -4.72 23.20 -4.90
CA SER A 371 -5.81 22.58 -4.13
C SER A 371 -6.66 23.62 -3.40
N GLN A 372 -7.84 23.20 -2.91
CA GLN A 372 -8.73 23.98 -2.07
C GLN A 372 -9.11 23.18 -0.81
N TYR A 373 -8.81 23.74 0.35
CA TYR A 373 -9.27 23.23 1.63
C TYR A 373 -10.49 24.05 2.09
N GLN A 374 -11.56 23.39 2.54
CA GLN A 374 -12.74 24.04 3.13
C GLN A 374 -13.02 23.43 4.50
N THR A 375 -13.29 24.28 5.49
CA THR A 375 -13.39 23.94 6.91
C THR A 375 -14.32 24.93 7.62
N THR A 376 -14.81 24.63 8.83
CA THR A 376 -15.65 25.55 9.61
C THR A 376 -14.86 26.78 10.07
N GLU A 377 -15.54 27.90 10.32
CA GLU A 377 -14.86 29.12 10.82
C GLU A 377 -14.19 28.92 12.20
N ALA A 378 -14.62 27.90 12.98
CA ALA A 378 -14.01 27.55 14.26
C ALA A 378 -12.66 26.81 14.09
N GLU A 379 -12.63 25.75 13.29
CA GLU A 379 -11.40 25.00 12.95
C GLU A 379 -10.39 25.89 12.21
N ALA A 380 -10.87 26.76 11.33
CA ALA A 380 -10.06 27.70 10.56
C ALA A 380 -9.35 28.78 11.42
N ALA A 381 -9.75 28.94 12.69
CA ALA A 381 -9.03 29.78 13.65
C ALA A 381 -7.82 29.06 14.28
N SER A 382 -7.80 27.72 14.25
CA SER A 382 -6.69 26.84 14.66
C SER A 382 -5.84 26.32 13.49
N PHE A 383 -6.34 26.40 12.25
CA PHE A 383 -5.65 25.91 11.06
C PHE A 383 -4.29 26.60 10.86
N ASN A 384 -3.23 25.80 10.83
CA ASN A 384 -1.86 26.23 10.58
C ASN A 384 -1.29 25.49 9.37
N ILE A 385 -0.79 26.23 8.38
CA ILE A 385 -0.19 25.66 7.18
C ILE A 385 1.10 24.88 7.50
N SER A 386 1.89 25.29 8.50
CA SER A 386 3.14 24.58 8.84
C SER A 386 2.95 23.30 9.66
N SER A 387 1.70 22.87 9.89
CA SER A 387 1.36 21.51 10.35
C SER A 387 0.75 20.65 9.24
N LEU A 388 0.70 21.13 7.99
CA LEU A 388 0.49 20.27 6.82
C LEU A 388 1.87 19.84 6.27
N PRO A 389 2.20 18.54 6.25
CA PRO A 389 3.44 18.07 5.63
C PRO A 389 3.34 18.13 4.09
N GLY A 390 4.42 17.80 3.38
CA GLY A 390 4.43 17.75 1.91
C GLY A 390 4.63 19.09 1.19
N ASP A 391 5.10 20.14 1.86
CA ASP A 391 5.48 21.45 1.28
C ASP A 391 4.34 22.21 0.57
N TRP A 392 3.26 22.50 1.31
CA TRP A 392 2.15 23.35 0.86
C TRP A 392 2.31 24.81 1.28
N ASP A 393 2.06 25.72 0.34
CA ASP A 393 1.91 27.17 0.56
C ASP A 393 0.42 27.57 0.55
N VAL A 394 -0.03 28.43 1.48
CA VAL A 394 -1.33 29.11 1.38
C VAL A 394 -1.19 30.31 0.46
N VAL A 395 -1.80 30.23 -0.72
CA VAL A 395 -1.72 31.28 -1.75
C VAL A 395 -2.90 32.25 -1.72
N GLY A 396 -3.96 31.94 -0.97
CA GLY A 396 -5.09 32.82 -0.72
C GLY A 396 -6.15 32.20 0.20
N TYR A 397 -7.14 32.98 0.59
CA TYR A 397 -8.27 32.50 1.40
C TYR A 397 -9.56 33.30 1.13
N GLY A 398 -10.70 32.74 1.51
CA GLY A 398 -12.01 33.39 1.42
C GLY A 398 -13.00 32.80 2.43
N SER A 399 -14.14 33.46 2.63
CA SER A 399 -15.22 33.01 3.51
C SER A 399 -16.57 32.93 2.76
N THR A 400 -17.34 31.88 3.02
CA THR A 400 -18.60 31.58 2.34
C THR A 400 -19.61 30.98 3.33
N GLY A 401 -20.47 31.83 3.88
CA GLY A 401 -21.39 31.41 4.95
C GLY A 401 -20.61 31.13 6.25
N ASP A 402 -20.90 30.00 6.88
CA ASP A 402 -20.29 29.56 8.14
C ASP A 402 -18.97 28.77 7.95
N ALA A 403 -18.48 28.69 6.71
CA ALA A 403 -17.27 27.97 6.32
C ALA A 403 -16.21 28.88 5.68
N ARG A 404 -14.95 28.56 5.99
CA ARG A 404 -13.75 29.24 5.49
C ARG A 404 -13.03 28.35 4.49
N THR A 405 -12.46 28.99 3.48
CA THR A 405 -11.77 28.35 2.36
C THR A 405 -10.33 28.85 2.29
N PHE A 406 -9.39 27.92 2.12
CA PHE A 406 -7.98 28.20 1.83
C PHE A 406 -7.64 27.66 0.44
N PHE A 407 -6.88 28.42 -0.33
CA PHE A 407 -6.33 28.01 -1.62
C PHE A 407 -4.85 27.70 -1.42
N LEU A 408 -4.45 26.49 -1.82
CA LEU A 408 -3.15 25.91 -1.51
C LEU A 408 -2.39 25.58 -2.80
N THR A 409 -1.06 25.64 -2.76
CA THR A 409 -0.21 25.12 -3.84
C THR A 409 0.93 24.28 -3.30
N ARG A 410 1.25 23.18 -3.97
CA ARG A 410 2.37 22.30 -3.61
C ARG A 410 3.49 22.42 -4.64
N GLN A 411 4.71 22.62 -4.15
CA GLN A 411 5.91 22.65 -4.99
C GLN A 411 6.57 21.26 -5.00
N TYR A 412 6.69 20.66 -6.18
CA TYR A 412 7.61 19.55 -6.35
C TYR A 412 9.03 20.10 -6.31
N LYS A 413 9.78 19.69 -5.29
CA LYS A 413 11.20 19.96 -5.13
C LYS A 413 11.92 18.66 -5.45
N PRO A 414 12.70 18.58 -6.55
CA PRO A 414 13.63 17.46 -6.75
C PRO A 414 14.52 17.38 -5.51
N PHE A 415 14.55 16.24 -4.82
CA PHE A 415 15.43 16.07 -3.68
C PHE A 415 16.88 15.97 -4.21
N VAL A 416 17.84 16.38 -3.37
CA VAL A 416 19.23 16.56 -3.77
C VAL A 416 20.09 15.91 -2.70
N LEU A 417 20.55 14.68 -2.96
CA LEU A 417 21.51 13.99 -2.11
C LEU A 417 22.74 14.88 -1.84
N ASN A 418 22.76 15.49 -0.65
CA ASN A 418 23.80 16.41 -0.23
C ASN A 418 25.01 15.63 0.29
N THR A 419 25.71 14.97 -0.63
CA THR A 419 26.88 14.09 -0.40
C THR A 419 28.09 14.78 0.25
N THR A 420 28.01 16.09 0.49
CA THR A 420 29.10 16.95 0.94
C THR A 420 29.33 17.02 2.46
N SER A 421 28.61 16.23 3.28
CA SER A 421 28.59 16.36 4.74
C SER A 421 29.28 15.23 5.54
N ILE A 422 29.78 14.16 4.89
CA ILE A 422 30.51 13.07 5.58
C ILE A 422 32.00 13.45 5.78
N ASN A 423 32.25 14.39 6.69
CA ASN A 423 33.62 14.73 7.15
C ASN A 423 34.07 13.82 8.31
N THR A 424 34.50 12.61 7.93
CA THR A 424 35.49 11.74 8.62
C THR A 424 35.64 11.82 10.15
N ALA A 425 35.24 10.75 10.84
CA ALA A 425 35.90 10.30 12.07
C ALA A 425 35.91 8.76 12.11
N ASN A 426 37.11 8.17 12.22
CA ASN A 426 37.40 6.72 12.23
C ASN A 426 36.82 5.89 11.07
N VAL A 427 37.68 5.62 10.08
CA VAL A 427 37.55 4.45 9.20
C VAL A 427 38.07 3.21 9.93
N ASP A 428 37.27 2.15 9.97
CA ASP A 428 37.75 0.77 9.81
C ASP A 428 36.58 -0.11 9.33
N SER A 429 36.81 -0.90 8.27
CA SER A 429 35.79 -1.69 7.54
C SER A 429 34.53 -0.92 7.05
N GLU A 430 34.62 -0.31 5.87
CA GLU A 430 33.42 -0.10 5.05
C GLU A 430 32.91 -1.47 4.55
N VAL A 431 31.74 -1.91 5.02
CA VAL A 431 31.10 -3.10 4.45
C VAL A 431 30.54 -2.74 3.06
N SER A 432 30.82 -3.59 2.07
CA SER A 432 30.39 -3.36 0.69
C SER A 432 28.87 -3.13 0.60
N SER A 433 28.46 -2.21 -0.29
CA SER A 433 27.05 -2.08 -0.67
C SER A 433 26.54 -3.25 -1.52
N SER A 434 27.43 -4.20 -1.87
CA SER A 434 27.14 -5.35 -2.72
C SER A 434 27.60 -6.70 -2.16
N VAL A 435 26.95 -7.76 -2.65
CA VAL A 435 27.25 -9.18 -2.45
C VAL A 435 27.33 -9.90 -3.79
N GLU A 436 28.13 -10.96 -3.93
CA GLU A 436 28.27 -11.68 -5.20
C GLU A 436 27.18 -12.75 -5.37
N ALA A 437 26.62 -12.89 -6.58
CA ALA A 437 25.77 -14.03 -6.95
C ALA A 437 26.58 -15.32 -7.09
N VAL A 438 25.95 -16.48 -6.94
CA VAL A 438 26.60 -17.78 -7.16
C VAL A 438 26.51 -18.18 -8.62
N ALA A 439 27.66 -18.34 -9.27
CA ALA A 439 27.75 -18.91 -10.61
C ALA A 439 27.62 -20.44 -10.58
N SER A 440 26.79 -20.96 -11.47
CA SER A 440 26.70 -22.40 -11.76
C SER A 440 28.04 -22.96 -12.29
N SER A 441 28.23 -24.27 -12.15
CA SER A 441 29.43 -24.98 -12.65
C SER A 441 29.58 -24.99 -14.18
N SER A 442 28.57 -24.49 -14.91
CA SER A 442 28.50 -24.37 -16.36
C SER A 442 28.68 -22.93 -16.87
N THR A 443 29.03 -21.96 -16.03
CA THR A 443 29.30 -20.54 -16.37
C THR A 443 28.18 -19.76 -17.08
N ASP A 444 27.03 -20.37 -17.36
CA ASP A 444 25.94 -19.78 -18.15
C ASP A 444 24.68 -19.47 -17.31
N GLU A 445 24.68 -19.76 -16.01
CA GLU A 445 23.57 -19.47 -15.07
C GLU A 445 24.11 -18.86 -13.76
N LEU A 446 23.46 -17.81 -13.25
CA LEU A 446 23.61 -17.31 -11.88
C LEU A 446 22.40 -17.67 -11.02
N SER A 447 22.63 -17.91 -9.73
CA SER A 447 21.60 -18.09 -8.70
C SER A 447 21.92 -17.22 -7.48
N PHE A 448 20.89 -16.80 -6.76
CA PHE A 448 21.03 -16.12 -5.46
C PHE A 448 19.85 -16.47 -4.56
N ARG A 449 20.11 -16.95 -3.34
CA ARG A 449 19.09 -17.32 -2.35
C ARG A 449 19.08 -16.41 -1.15
N VAL A 450 17.88 -15.90 -0.84
CA VAL A 450 17.60 -15.14 0.37
C VAL A 450 16.71 -15.97 1.30
N LEU A 451 17.15 -16.20 2.53
CA LEU A 451 16.31 -16.72 3.61
C LEU A 451 15.68 -15.54 4.36
N GLN A 452 14.36 -15.40 4.28
CA GLN A 452 13.58 -14.45 5.06
C GLN A 452 13.23 -15.07 6.41
N ILE A 453 13.50 -14.33 7.49
CA ILE A 453 13.18 -14.72 8.86
C ILE A 453 12.33 -13.61 9.47
N ALA A 454 11.04 -13.90 9.73
CA ALA A 454 10.07 -12.94 10.24
C ALA A 454 9.67 -13.26 11.69
N ASP A 455 9.39 -12.21 12.47
CA ASP A 455 8.62 -12.28 13.71
C ASP A 455 9.21 -13.25 14.75
N MET A 456 10.48 -13.01 15.10
CA MET A 456 11.24 -13.86 16.03
C MET A 456 10.89 -13.61 17.49
N HIS A 457 10.67 -12.34 17.87
CA HIS A 457 10.46 -11.86 19.24
C HIS A 457 11.44 -12.43 20.28
N ILE A 458 12.75 -12.43 19.96
CA ILE A 458 13.77 -12.92 20.89
C ILE A 458 13.82 -11.98 22.12
N THR A 459 13.67 -12.54 23.32
CA THR A 459 13.77 -11.79 24.59
C THR A 459 15.17 -11.84 25.20
N GLY A 460 16.01 -12.77 24.75
CA GLY A 460 17.33 -13.06 25.30
C GLY A 460 17.30 -14.01 26.49
N ASP A 461 16.12 -14.44 26.94
CA ASP A 461 15.94 -15.52 27.92
C ASP A 461 15.72 -16.86 27.20
N PRO A 462 16.73 -17.75 27.13
CA PRO A 462 16.59 -19.02 26.42
C PRO A 462 15.49 -19.93 26.99
N ASP A 463 15.14 -19.75 28.27
CA ASP A 463 14.13 -20.53 28.98
C ASP A 463 12.73 -19.90 28.93
N ARG A 464 12.57 -18.78 28.21
CA ARG A 464 11.28 -18.15 27.95
C ARG A 464 10.33 -19.13 27.27
N ARG A 465 9.36 -19.64 28.03
CA ARG A 465 8.33 -20.57 27.54
C ARG A 465 7.55 -20.00 26.36
N CYS A 466 7.17 -20.87 25.43
CA CYS A 466 6.32 -20.52 24.29
C CYS A 466 4.93 -20.05 24.72
N SER A 467 4.52 -18.87 24.25
CA SER A 467 3.14 -18.39 24.28
C SER A 467 2.21 -19.42 23.61
N ASP A 468 2.56 -19.81 22.37
CA ASP A 468 1.88 -20.85 21.60
C ASP A 468 2.87 -21.98 21.29
N SER A 469 2.59 -23.18 21.82
CA SER A 469 3.43 -24.36 21.67
C SER A 469 2.97 -25.23 20.50
N PRO A 470 3.87 -25.69 19.60
CA PRO A 470 3.55 -26.69 18.58
C PRO A 470 2.99 -27.98 19.17
N SER A 471 2.13 -28.67 18.40
CA SER A 471 1.49 -29.93 18.82
C SER A 471 2.48 -31.09 19.04
N SER A 472 3.66 -31.00 18.42
CA SER A 472 4.80 -31.88 18.65
C SER A 472 6.11 -31.15 18.35
N ILE A 473 7.21 -31.59 18.97
CA ILE A 473 8.55 -31.04 18.74
C ILE A 473 9.51 -32.20 18.52
N ARG A 474 10.43 -32.08 17.56
CA ARG A 474 11.38 -33.12 17.18
C ARG A 474 12.46 -33.31 18.27
N ASP A 475 12.81 -34.55 18.62
CA ASP A 475 13.85 -34.82 19.64
C ASP A 475 15.22 -34.19 19.28
N SER A 476 15.52 -34.05 17.98
CA SER A 476 16.74 -33.39 17.48
C SER A 476 16.79 -31.90 17.82
N ILE A 477 15.68 -31.18 17.67
CA ILE A 477 15.64 -29.73 17.93
C ILE A 477 15.54 -29.43 19.43
N LEU A 478 14.95 -30.33 20.23
CA LEU A 478 15.02 -30.28 21.70
C LEU A 478 16.47 -30.43 22.22
N ALA A 479 17.24 -31.36 21.64
CA ALA A 479 18.65 -31.54 21.96
C ALA A 479 19.47 -30.26 21.65
N ALA A 480 19.34 -29.73 20.42
CA ALA A 480 20.01 -28.51 20.01
C ALA A 480 19.60 -27.29 20.87
N ALA A 481 18.31 -27.14 21.17
CA ALA A 481 17.80 -26.09 22.04
C ALA A 481 18.35 -26.17 23.47
N SER A 482 18.66 -27.37 23.98
CA SER A 482 19.29 -27.55 25.30
C SER A 482 20.74 -27.07 25.33
N GLU A 483 21.52 -27.36 24.28
CA GLU A 483 22.89 -26.85 24.13
C GLU A 483 22.90 -25.32 23.93
N ILE A 484 22.01 -24.81 23.08
CA ILE A 484 21.86 -23.36 22.83
C ILE A 484 21.39 -22.62 24.09
N ALA A 485 20.47 -23.21 24.88
CA ALA A 485 20.07 -22.63 26.17
C ALA A 485 21.24 -22.56 27.16
N GLN A 486 22.12 -23.57 27.19
CA GLN A 486 23.34 -23.49 27.99
C GLN A 486 24.29 -22.38 27.50
N GLN A 487 24.46 -22.22 26.18
CA GLN A 487 25.29 -21.16 25.59
C GLN A 487 24.74 -19.76 25.96
N MET A 488 23.46 -19.50 25.70
CA MET A 488 22.81 -18.21 25.98
C MET A 488 22.84 -17.84 27.47
N ARG A 489 22.68 -18.80 28.38
CA ARG A 489 22.84 -18.54 29.84
C ARG A 489 24.26 -18.10 30.21
N VAL A 490 25.29 -18.65 29.56
CA VAL A 490 26.69 -18.25 29.78
C VAL A 490 26.97 -16.87 29.18
N GLU A 491 26.53 -16.62 27.95
CA GLU A 491 26.70 -15.34 27.24
C GLU A 491 25.96 -14.19 27.94
N GLY A 492 24.74 -14.43 28.42
CA GLY A 492 23.97 -13.49 29.23
C GLY A 492 24.52 -13.26 30.65
N ASN A 493 25.61 -13.93 31.05
CA ASN A 493 26.19 -13.93 32.40
C ASN A 493 25.19 -14.31 33.50
N SER A 494 24.42 -15.38 33.26
CA SER A 494 23.51 -15.97 34.26
C SER A 494 24.29 -16.75 35.32
N THR A 495 23.84 -16.64 36.57
CA THR A 495 24.41 -17.41 37.70
C THR A 495 23.91 -18.87 37.74
N GLN A 496 22.97 -19.26 36.88
CA GLN A 496 22.43 -20.61 36.81
C GLN A 496 23.20 -21.48 35.81
N SER A 497 24.14 -22.28 36.31
CA SER A 497 24.89 -23.27 35.52
C SER A 497 24.09 -24.55 35.27
N VAL A 498 22.96 -24.43 34.57
CA VAL A 498 22.21 -25.58 34.03
C VAL A 498 22.98 -26.16 32.85
N ALA A 499 23.37 -27.43 32.95
CA ALA A 499 24.02 -28.17 31.89
C ALA A 499 22.99 -28.75 30.90
N ALA A 500 23.36 -28.86 29.63
CA ALA A 500 22.51 -29.40 28.58
C ALA A 500 22.27 -30.92 28.69
N GLY A 501 21.24 -31.39 27.98
CA GLY A 501 20.88 -32.80 27.85
C GLY A 501 19.75 -33.24 28.78
N GLU A 502 19.02 -34.28 28.38
CA GLU A 502 17.72 -34.70 28.95
C GLU A 502 17.75 -34.96 30.47
N GLY A 503 18.86 -35.48 31.00
CA GLY A 503 19.01 -35.75 32.43
C GLY A 503 19.43 -34.55 33.29
N ASN A 504 19.74 -33.40 32.67
CA ASN A 504 20.35 -32.23 33.32
C ASN A 504 19.50 -30.97 33.20
N ASP A 505 18.87 -30.76 32.05
CA ASP A 505 18.13 -29.54 31.70
C ASP A 505 16.63 -29.72 32.03
N PRO A 506 16.08 -29.01 33.04
CA PRO A 506 14.70 -29.21 33.50
C PRO A 506 13.65 -28.77 32.47
N LEU A 507 14.05 -28.09 31.40
CA LEU A 507 13.19 -27.67 30.29
C LEU A 507 13.54 -28.38 28.97
N TYR A 508 14.29 -29.48 29.00
CA TYR A 508 14.66 -30.26 27.81
C TYR A 508 13.47 -30.70 26.95
N ARG A 509 12.34 -31.05 27.57
CA ARG A 509 11.10 -31.51 26.90
C ARG A 509 10.04 -30.41 26.75
N GLU A 510 10.40 -29.15 26.93
CA GLU A 510 9.47 -28.01 26.99
C GLU A 510 9.71 -27.03 25.83
N CYS A 511 8.64 -26.38 25.36
CA CYS A 511 8.74 -25.34 24.33
C CYS A 511 9.26 -24.04 24.94
N ARG A 512 10.38 -23.51 24.42
CA ARG A 512 11.03 -22.27 24.86
C ARG A 512 11.78 -21.56 23.72
N GLU A 513 12.15 -20.30 23.92
CA GLU A 513 12.87 -19.44 22.96
C GLU A 513 14.14 -20.07 22.35
N ALA A 514 14.90 -20.86 23.12
CA ALA A 514 16.06 -21.58 22.57
C ALA A 514 15.70 -22.56 21.43
N VAL A 515 14.43 -22.95 21.29
CA VAL A 515 13.91 -23.75 20.16
C VAL A 515 13.78 -22.91 18.88
N THR A 516 13.44 -21.61 18.97
CA THR A 516 13.50 -20.67 17.83
C THR A 516 14.92 -20.56 17.31
N VAL A 517 15.87 -20.39 18.22
CA VAL A 517 17.30 -20.20 17.90
C VAL A 517 17.89 -21.49 17.31
N ALA A 518 17.46 -22.67 17.79
CA ALA A 518 17.77 -23.95 17.18
C ALA A 518 17.15 -24.12 15.78
N PHE A 519 15.94 -23.59 15.55
CA PHE A 519 15.27 -23.68 14.25
C PHE A 519 15.93 -22.78 13.20
N ILE A 520 16.29 -21.55 13.58
CA ILE A 520 17.12 -20.65 12.76
C ILE A 520 18.44 -21.34 12.41
N ASP A 521 19.10 -21.97 13.39
CA ASP A 521 20.34 -22.69 13.15
C ASP A 521 20.18 -23.87 12.18
N GLU A 522 19.08 -24.64 12.27
CA GLU A 522 18.77 -25.74 11.35
C GLU A 522 18.46 -25.24 9.92
N LEU A 523 17.69 -24.16 9.77
CA LEU A 523 17.34 -23.58 8.47
C LEU A 523 18.57 -23.05 7.71
N LEU A 524 19.49 -22.38 8.42
CA LEU A 524 20.75 -21.91 7.85
C LEU A 524 21.62 -23.06 7.33
N ASP A 525 21.59 -24.22 8.00
CA ASP A 525 22.38 -25.40 7.62
C ASP A 525 21.70 -26.23 6.50
N ILE A 526 20.37 -26.19 6.40
CA ILE A 526 19.57 -26.84 5.32
C ILE A 526 19.62 -26.06 4.01
N GLU A 527 19.33 -24.76 4.03
CA GLU A 527 19.25 -23.95 2.80
C GLU A 527 20.60 -23.49 2.28
N GLN A 528 21.56 -23.28 3.19
CA GLN A 528 22.86 -22.63 2.92
C GLN A 528 22.67 -21.35 2.08
N PRO A 529 21.89 -20.37 2.57
CA PRO A 529 21.49 -19.22 1.78
C PRO A 529 22.67 -18.28 1.53
N ASP A 530 22.65 -17.62 0.37
CA ASP A 530 23.65 -16.61 0.00
C ASP A 530 23.44 -15.30 0.78
N PHE A 531 22.22 -15.08 1.29
CA PHE A 531 21.83 -13.91 2.07
C PHE A 531 20.72 -14.23 3.08
N VAL A 532 20.67 -13.49 4.19
CA VAL A 532 19.58 -13.58 5.18
C VAL A 532 18.96 -12.20 5.39
N VAL A 533 17.63 -12.13 5.42
CA VAL A 533 16.90 -10.90 5.80
C VAL A 533 16.02 -11.19 7.00
N PHE A 534 16.23 -10.45 8.09
CA PHE A 534 15.33 -10.44 9.23
C PHE A 534 14.28 -9.32 9.06
N THR A 535 12.99 -9.67 8.88
CA THR A 535 11.94 -8.71 8.47
C THR A 535 11.15 -8.13 9.64
N GLY A 536 11.85 -7.48 10.57
CA GLY A 536 11.28 -6.85 11.75
C GLY A 536 10.85 -7.82 12.85
N ASP A 537 10.49 -7.24 14.00
CA ASP A 537 10.16 -7.93 15.24
C ASP A 537 11.15 -9.05 15.57
N ASN A 538 12.41 -8.64 15.48
CA ASN A 538 13.59 -9.39 15.78
C ASN A 538 13.66 -9.69 17.29
N VAL A 539 13.23 -8.71 18.10
CA VAL A 539 13.31 -8.65 19.56
C VAL A 539 12.00 -8.09 20.16
N HIS A 540 11.87 -8.00 21.49
CA HIS A 540 10.56 -7.79 22.12
C HIS A 540 10.56 -7.13 23.52
N GLN A 541 9.48 -6.40 23.87
CA GLN A 541 9.23 -5.63 25.11
C GLN A 541 9.69 -6.23 26.45
N TYR A 542 9.66 -7.55 26.64
CA TYR A 542 9.94 -8.15 27.96
C TYR A 542 11.42 -8.11 28.38
N SER A 543 12.25 -7.41 27.61
CA SER A 543 13.68 -7.26 27.83
C SER A 543 14.00 -5.87 28.41
N ASP A 544 14.83 -5.83 29.47
CA ASP A 544 15.54 -4.59 29.77
C ASP A 544 16.63 -4.35 28.71
N ARG A 545 17.19 -3.13 28.64
CA ARG A 545 18.23 -2.77 27.66
C ARG A 545 19.41 -3.75 27.57
N LYS A 546 19.74 -4.44 28.67
CA LYS A 546 20.81 -5.46 28.69
C LYS A 546 20.32 -6.77 28.08
N MET A 547 19.14 -7.26 28.45
CA MET A 547 18.51 -8.44 27.82
C MET A 547 18.22 -8.20 26.32
N HIS A 548 17.82 -6.99 25.96
CA HIS A 548 17.58 -6.54 24.60
C HIS A 548 18.87 -6.61 23.76
N THR A 549 19.99 -6.16 24.33
CA THR A 549 21.33 -6.31 23.73
C THR A 549 21.74 -7.78 23.59
N VAL A 550 21.33 -8.67 24.51
CA VAL A 550 21.56 -10.13 24.39
C VAL A 550 20.72 -10.73 23.28
N ALA A 551 19.45 -10.34 23.15
CA ALA A 551 18.55 -10.78 22.08
C ALA A 551 19.09 -10.40 20.69
N MET A 552 19.49 -9.12 20.51
CA MET A 552 20.14 -8.62 19.30
C MET A 552 21.40 -9.40 18.91
N ASN A 553 22.22 -9.78 19.90
CA ASN A 553 23.40 -10.62 19.63
C ASN A 553 23.05 -12.09 19.37
N THR A 554 21.96 -12.60 19.95
CA THR A 554 21.55 -14.02 19.85
C THR A 554 21.28 -14.44 18.42
N PHE A 555 20.54 -13.64 17.63
CA PHE A 555 20.24 -13.96 16.23
C PHE A 555 21.37 -13.55 15.28
N THR A 556 21.95 -12.36 15.42
CA THR A 556 23.04 -11.88 14.54
C THR A 556 24.28 -12.79 14.62
N ALA A 557 24.58 -13.39 15.77
CA ALA A 557 25.66 -14.36 15.90
C ALA A 557 25.44 -15.67 15.10
N ARG A 558 24.20 -16.03 14.73
CA ARG A 558 23.88 -17.25 13.96
C ARG A 558 24.37 -17.17 12.53
N VAL A 559 24.29 -15.98 11.93
CA VAL A 559 24.71 -15.67 10.55
C VAL A 559 26.17 -15.23 10.47
N GLU A 560 26.62 -14.35 11.37
CA GLU A 560 28.02 -13.89 11.44
C GLU A 560 29.01 -15.05 11.57
N ARG A 561 28.76 -16.00 12.49
CA ARG A 561 29.66 -17.15 12.68
C ARG A 561 29.70 -18.11 11.49
N ARG A 562 28.63 -18.13 10.69
CA ARG A 562 28.52 -18.92 9.44
C ARG A 562 29.09 -18.17 8.24
N LYS A 563 29.42 -16.88 8.38
CA LYS A 563 29.90 -16.00 7.30
C LYS A 563 28.87 -15.77 6.20
N ILE A 564 27.60 -15.78 6.57
CA ILE A 564 26.48 -15.54 5.66
C ILE A 564 26.15 -14.04 5.70
N PRO A 565 26.23 -13.32 4.56
CA PRO A 565 25.77 -11.93 4.44
C PRO A 565 24.32 -11.74 4.90
N TRP A 566 24.03 -10.63 5.58
CA TRP A 566 22.68 -10.41 6.13
C TRP A 566 22.27 -8.93 6.24
N CYS A 567 20.96 -8.70 6.26
CA CYS A 567 20.30 -7.43 6.57
C CYS A 567 19.13 -7.61 7.54
N SER A 568 18.63 -6.49 8.06
CA SER A 568 17.45 -6.43 8.92
C SER A 568 16.71 -5.10 8.69
N VAL A 569 15.38 -5.16 8.74
CA VAL A 569 14.50 -3.99 8.93
C VAL A 569 13.91 -4.07 10.35
N PHE A 570 13.45 -2.93 10.86
CA PHE A 570 12.79 -2.85 12.16
C PHE A 570 11.29 -3.15 12.05
N GLY A 571 10.75 -3.78 13.09
CA GLY A 571 9.32 -3.83 13.37
C GLY A 571 8.87 -2.87 14.45
N ASN A 572 7.61 -3.01 14.89
CA ASN A 572 7.03 -2.18 15.93
C ASN A 572 7.50 -2.57 17.33
N HIS A 573 7.70 -3.87 17.60
CA HIS A 573 8.13 -4.36 18.92
C HIS A 573 9.64 -4.17 19.19
N ASP A 574 10.46 -3.98 18.14
CA ASP A 574 11.93 -3.91 18.28
C ASP A 574 12.39 -2.78 19.22
N THR A 575 11.77 -1.59 19.24
CA THR A 575 12.21 -0.47 20.09
C THR A 575 11.81 -0.57 21.57
N GLU A 576 10.94 -1.50 21.94
CA GLU A 576 10.29 -1.50 23.26
C GLU A 576 11.24 -1.82 24.42
N GLY A 577 12.31 -2.59 24.17
CA GLY A 577 13.30 -2.98 25.19
C GLY A 577 14.30 -1.88 25.57
N GLY A 578 14.02 -0.61 25.31
CA GLY A 578 14.87 0.52 25.75
C GLY A 578 16.21 0.70 25.01
N LEU A 579 16.29 0.25 23.75
CA LEU A 579 17.26 0.69 22.76
C LEU A 579 16.51 1.50 21.68
N SER A 580 17.10 2.60 21.19
CA SER A 580 16.57 3.25 19.99
C SER A 580 16.94 2.48 18.71
N ARG A 581 16.29 2.81 17.58
CA ARG A 581 16.63 2.22 16.27
C ARG A 581 18.10 2.45 15.91
N GLU A 582 18.64 3.64 16.18
CA GLU A 582 20.04 3.99 15.91
C GLU A 582 21.05 3.21 16.78
N GLU A 583 20.67 2.91 18.03
CA GLU A 583 21.48 2.09 18.95
C GLU A 583 21.43 0.61 18.57
N MET A 584 20.27 0.11 18.11
CA MET A 584 20.15 -1.22 17.52
C MET A 584 20.94 -1.33 16.22
N LEU A 585 20.94 -0.29 15.36
CA LEU A 585 21.81 -0.24 14.17
C LEU A 585 23.30 -0.28 14.56
N GLU A 586 23.70 0.38 15.65
CA GLU A 586 25.10 0.27 16.12
C GLU A 586 25.41 -1.18 16.52
N LEU A 587 24.51 -1.87 17.24
CA LEU A 587 24.66 -3.29 17.56
C LEU A 587 24.60 -4.22 16.32
N MET A 588 23.86 -3.85 15.28
CA MET A 588 23.78 -4.58 14.00
C MET A 588 25.02 -4.40 13.12
N THR A 589 25.84 -3.36 13.33
CA THR A 589 26.97 -3.02 12.43
C THR A 589 28.34 -3.09 13.12
N GLN A 590 28.44 -2.69 14.39
CA GLN A 590 29.71 -2.62 15.11
C GLN A 590 30.34 -4.01 15.32
N GLY A 591 31.44 -4.26 14.62
CA GLY A 591 32.18 -5.53 14.70
C GLY A 591 31.48 -6.72 14.01
N LYS A 592 30.45 -6.47 13.20
CA LYS A 592 29.73 -7.47 12.40
C LYS A 592 30.29 -7.45 10.98
N GLN A 593 30.97 -8.51 10.55
CA GLN A 593 31.71 -8.55 9.28
C GLN A 593 30.84 -8.89 8.06
N TYR A 594 29.63 -9.42 8.29
CA TYR A 594 28.71 -9.89 7.25
C TYR A 594 27.39 -9.10 7.26
N SER A 595 27.30 -8.06 8.09
CA SER A 595 26.14 -7.16 8.15
C SER A 595 26.19 -6.10 7.05
N HIS A 596 25.25 -6.17 6.10
CA HIS A 596 25.05 -5.15 5.08
C HIS A 596 23.99 -4.10 5.51
N VAL A 597 23.57 -4.13 6.78
CA VAL A 597 22.70 -3.12 7.40
C VAL A 597 23.38 -1.75 7.38
N LYS A 598 22.63 -0.68 7.07
CA LYS A 598 23.13 0.69 6.98
C LYS A 598 22.18 1.66 7.69
N TYR A 599 22.67 2.83 8.09
CA TYR A 599 21.82 3.89 8.65
C TYR A 599 20.83 4.48 7.64
N GLY A 600 21.21 4.54 6.36
CA GLY A 600 20.48 5.29 5.34
C GLY A 600 20.71 6.80 5.42
N PRO A 601 19.96 7.59 4.63
CA PRO A 601 19.85 9.04 4.82
C PRO A 601 19.27 9.37 6.20
N ARG A 602 19.62 10.55 6.75
CA ARG A 602 19.20 11.00 8.10
C ARG A 602 18.20 12.15 8.08
N ASP A 603 17.79 12.52 6.88
CA ASP A 603 16.92 13.62 6.47
C ASP A 603 15.62 13.10 5.86
N ILE A 604 15.33 11.80 6.05
CA ILE A 604 14.11 11.11 5.65
C ILE A 604 13.49 10.39 6.87
N GLY A 605 12.24 9.94 6.74
CA GLY A 605 11.55 9.22 7.81
C GLY A 605 12.18 7.87 8.14
N GLY A 606 12.21 7.52 9.43
CA GLY A 606 12.65 6.21 9.90
C GLY A 606 14.17 6.01 9.84
N VAL A 607 14.63 4.84 10.26
CA VAL A 607 16.04 4.52 10.47
C VAL A 607 16.35 3.16 9.87
N GLY A 608 17.35 3.08 8.98
CA GLY A 608 17.64 1.84 8.25
C GLY A 608 17.02 1.74 6.86
N ASN A 609 16.87 2.88 6.16
CA ASN A 609 16.45 2.91 4.76
C ASN A 609 17.66 2.75 3.83
N TYR A 610 17.76 1.64 3.09
CA TYR A 610 18.92 1.38 2.22
C TYR A 610 18.66 0.36 1.11
N GLU A 611 19.66 0.16 0.24
CA GLU A 611 19.70 -0.92 -0.74
C GLU A 611 20.89 -1.86 -0.51
N VAL A 612 20.80 -3.09 -1.06
CA VAL A 612 21.93 -4.00 -1.28
C VAL A 612 21.88 -4.49 -2.72
N ASN A 613 23.02 -4.40 -3.41
CA ASN A 613 23.17 -4.81 -4.80
C ASN A 613 23.75 -6.24 -4.87
N VAL A 614 23.16 -7.12 -5.67
CA VAL A 614 23.77 -8.42 -5.98
C VAL A 614 24.52 -8.29 -7.30
N VAL A 615 25.81 -8.64 -7.32
CA VAL A 615 26.72 -8.42 -8.46
C VAL A 615 27.26 -9.72 -9.05
N ALA A 616 27.63 -9.66 -10.33
CA ALA A 616 28.24 -10.76 -11.07
C ALA A 616 29.60 -11.19 -10.46
N PRO A 617 29.79 -12.48 -10.10
CA PRO A 617 31.04 -12.99 -9.54
C PRO A 617 32.18 -13.10 -10.58
N ALA A 618 31.83 -13.15 -11.85
CA ALA A 618 32.72 -13.28 -13.01
C ALA A 618 32.04 -12.72 -14.26
N ASP A 619 32.80 -12.51 -15.33
CA ASP A 619 32.26 -12.11 -16.63
C ASP A 619 31.36 -13.20 -17.23
N GLY A 620 30.25 -12.84 -17.86
CA GLY A 620 29.32 -13.81 -18.44
C GLY A 620 28.13 -13.19 -19.20
N PRO A 621 27.07 -13.98 -19.52
CA PRO A 621 25.87 -13.52 -20.24
C PRO A 621 25.13 -12.33 -19.61
N TRP A 622 25.41 -12.06 -18.33
CA TRP A 622 24.86 -11.01 -17.46
C TRP A 622 25.69 -9.71 -17.42
N GLY A 623 26.91 -9.69 -17.98
CA GLY A 623 27.82 -8.54 -17.93
C GLY A 623 29.23 -8.88 -17.42
N GLU A 624 30.04 -7.85 -17.17
CA GLU A 624 31.38 -7.96 -16.59
C GLU A 624 31.32 -8.28 -15.08
N LYS A 625 32.40 -8.83 -14.49
CA LYS A 625 32.51 -9.03 -13.04
C LYS A 625 32.24 -7.71 -12.30
N GLY A 626 31.34 -7.76 -11.32
CA GLY A 626 30.94 -6.59 -10.53
C GLY A 626 29.73 -5.82 -11.08
N SER A 627 29.22 -6.15 -12.29
CA SER A 627 27.94 -5.61 -12.76
C SER A 627 26.79 -6.05 -11.84
N THR A 628 25.89 -5.14 -11.47
CA THR A 628 24.69 -5.47 -10.67
C THR A 628 23.67 -6.25 -11.50
N VAL A 629 23.22 -7.40 -10.97
CA VAL A 629 22.32 -8.35 -11.65
C VAL A 629 20.96 -8.51 -10.96
N PHE A 630 20.86 -8.16 -9.68
CA PHE A 630 19.63 -8.17 -8.87
C PHE A 630 19.77 -7.15 -7.71
N ARG A 631 18.65 -6.63 -7.17
CA ARG A 631 18.64 -5.64 -6.08
C ARG A 631 17.66 -5.98 -4.96
N MET A 632 18.00 -5.54 -3.75
CA MET A 632 17.14 -5.61 -2.58
C MET A 632 17.06 -4.22 -1.93
N TYR A 633 15.85 -3.67 -1.79
CA TYR A 633 15.59 -2.43 -1.06
C TYR A 633 15.05 -2.75 0.34
N PHE A 634 15.35 -1.90 1.32
CA PHE A 634 14.99 -2.05 2.72
C PHE A 634 14.47 -0.72 3.24
N LEU A 635 13.26 -0.69 3.81
CA LEU A 635 12.63 0.51 4.36
C LEU A 635 12.17 0.25 5.80
N ASP A 636 12.31 1.26 6.67
CA ASP A 636 11.74 1.23 8.02
C ASP A 636 10.25 1.54 7.95
N SER A 637 9.41 0.58 8.34
CA SER A 637 7.96 0.77 8.44
C SER A 637 7.52 1.38 9.78
N HIS A 638 8.45 1.88 10.60
CA HIS A 638 8.18 2.54 11.87
C HIS A 638 7.50 1.60 12.90
N ALA A 639 6.68 2.16 13.79
CA ALA A 639 6.03 1.44 14.88
C ALA A 639 4.58 1.93 15.05
N LEU A 640 4.25 2.54 16.19
CA LEU A 640 2.99 3.29 16.39
C LEU A 640 3.17 4.76 16.00
N ILE A 641 2.06 5.44 15.71
CA ILE A 641 2.05 6.83 15.23
C ILE A 641 2.59 7.81 16.28
N ASP A 642 3.60 8.61 15.92
CA ASP A 642 4.05 9.73 16.76
C ASP A 642 3.00 10.85 16.79
N ALA A 643 2.13 10.80 17.80
CA ALA A 643 1.09 11.79 18.07
C ALA A 643 1.63 13.23 18.30
N ALA A 644 2.93 13.41 18.59
CA ALA A 644 3.54 14.73 18.70
C ALA A 644 3.97 15.28 17.33
N ALA A 645 4.33 14.41 16.38
CA ALA A 645 4.58 14.77 14.98
C ALA A 645 3.28 14.91 14.17
N TYR A 646 2.28 14.05 14.43
CA TYR A 646 1.02 13.97 13.68
C TYR A 646 -0.23 14.20 14.57
N PRO A 647 -0.36 15.35 15.25
CA PRO A 647 -1.43 15.62 16.23
C PRO A 647 -2.84 15.80 15.63
N SER A 648 -3.01 15.56 14.32
CA SER A 648 -4.31 15.55 13.64
C SER A 648 -4.85 14.13 13.40
N ILE A 649 -4.08 13.09 13.71
CA ILE A 649 -4.52 11.70 13.64
C ILE A 649 -5.31 11.37 14.90
N ILE A 650 -6.46 10.70 14.71
CA ILE A 650 -7.48 10.50 15.75
C ILE A 650 -7.13 9.36 16.69
N ASP A 651 -6.46 8.32 16.18
CA ASP A 651 -6.02 7.15 16.94
C ASP A 651 -4.48 7.05 16.91
N PRO A 652 -3.78 7.44 18.00
CA PRO A 652 -2.33 7.35 18.08
C PRO A 652 -1.83 5.95 18.48
N ASP A 653 -2.73 5.03 18.82
CA ASP A 653 -2.41 3.63 19.13
C ASP A 653 -2.40 2.75 17.83
N ASP A 654 -2.65 3.35 16.66
CA ASP A 654 -2.55 2.72 15.33
C ASP A 654 -1.10 2.74 14.78
N TYR A 655 -0.85 1.95 13.74
CA TYR A 655 0.47 1.76 13.14
C TYR A 655 0.89 2.89 12.20
N ASP A 656 2.17 3.25 12.27
CA ASP A 656 2.75 4.32 11.47
C ASP A 656 3.20 3.84 10.06
N TRP A 657 3.34 4.76 9.12
CA TRP A 657 3.52 4.49 7.69
C TRP A 657 4.90 4.90 7.14
N ILE A 658 5.32 4.24 6.06
CA ILE A 658 6.52 4.59 5.27
C ILE A 658 6.31 5.96 4.59
N LYS A 659 7.13 6.97 4.91
CA LYS A 659 6.94 8.40 4.52
C LYS A 659 7.31 8.71 3.06
N GLU A 660 6.94 9.90 2.53
CA GLU A 660 7.34 10.36 1.17
C GLU A 660 8.84 10.26 0.99
N SER A 661 9.55 10.75 2.00
CA SER A 661 11.00 10.88 1.98
C SER A 661 11.69 9.52 1.81
N GLN A 662 11.07 8.43 2.25
CA GLN A 662 11.51 7.05 2.02
C GLN A 662 11.15 6.55 0.61
N ILE A 663 9.94 6.87 0.12
CA ILE A 663 9.48 6.49 -1.22
C ILE A 663 10.25 7.25 -2.32
N ASN A 664 10.52 8.53 -2.12
CA ASN A 664 11.31 9.36 -3.04
C ASN A 664 12.78 8.97 -3.00
N PHE A 665 13.34 8.60 -1.85
CA PHE A 665 14.66 7.96 -1.77
C PHE A 665 14.72 6.67 -2.60
N TYR A 666 13.70 5.79 -2.52
CA TYR A 666 13.59 4.61 -3.39
C TYR A 666 13.50 5.00 -4.89
N ARG A 667 12.62 5.96 -5.25
CA ARG A 667 12.50 6.47 -6.64
C ARG A 667 13.85 6.96 -7.17
N GLU A 668 14.62 7.68 -6.36
CA GLU A 668 15.92 8.23 -6.74
C GLU A 668 17.01 7.17 -6.92
N LEU A 669 17.06 6.16 -6.03
CA LEU A 669 17.92 5.00 -6.23
C LEU A 669 17.60 4.35 -7.59
N ALA A 670 16.34 3.99 -7.83
CA ALA A 670 15.92 3.34 -9.07
C ALA A 670 16.17 4.21 -10.32
N GLN A 671 15.93 5.52 -10.26
CA GLN A 671 16.27 6.45 -11.34
C GLN A 671 17.78 6.55 -11.57
N SER A 672 18.60 6.54 -10.51
CA SER A 672 20.06 6.53 -10.64
C SER A 672 20.54 5.25 -11.34
N HIS A 673 19.95 4.09 -11.01
CA HIS A 673 20.25 2.79 -11.62
C HIS A 673 19.89 2.74 -13.11
N ILE A 674 18.76 3.34 -13.50
CA ILE A 674 18.39 3.52 -14.92
C ILE A 674 19.40 4.42 -15.63
N ALA A 675 19.82 5.52 -15.00
CA ALA A 675 20.81 6.44 -15.54
C ALA A 675 22.25 5.88 -15.55
N GLU A 676 22.56 4.84 -14.77
CA GLU A 676 23.81 4.08 -14.87
C GLU A 676 23.77 3.08 -16.03
N GLY A 677 22.72 2.27 -16.12
CA GLY A 677 22.52 1.34 -17.24
C GLY A 677 22.57 2.05 -18.60
N ALA A 678 21.94 3.22 -18.71
CA ALA A 678 21.94 4.03 -19.94
C ALA A 678 23.33 4.59 -20.36
N LYS A 679 24.36 4.53 -19.50
CA LYS A 679 25.74 4.92 -19.84
C LYS A 679 26.56 3.75 -20.38
N GLN A 680 26.19 2.52 -20.04
CA GLN A 680 26.81 1.31 -20.58
C GLN A 680 26.19 1.03 -21.95
N ASN A 681 26.93 1.37 -23.01
CA ASN A 681 26.53 1.19 -24.42
C ASN A 681 26.36 -0.27 -24.87
N ASP A 682 26.32 -1.23 -23.94
CA ASP A 682 26.32 -2.65 -24.25
C ASP A 682 24.89 -3.22 -24.18
N SER A 683 24.40 -3.73 -25.31
CA SER A 683 23.02 -4.18 -25.49
C SER A 683 22.77 -5.58 -24.89
N VAL A 684 23.23 -5.78 -23.64
CA VAL A 684 23.24 -7.08 -22.96
C VAL A 684 21.87 -7.44 -22.42
N LEU A 685 21.08 -6.46 -21.95
CA LEU A 685 19.70 -6.60 -21.48
C LEU A 685 18.72 -6.19 -22.60
N PRO A 686 17.99 -7.12 -23.23
CA PRO A 686 17.21 -6.79 -24.44
C PRO A 686 15.98 -5.92 -24.21
N ASN A 687 15.39 -5.89 -23.00
CA ASN A 687 14.08 -5.25 -22.80
C ASN A 687 13.70 -4.85 -21.36
N GLY A 688 14.62 -4.78 -20.38
CA GLY A 688 14.22 -4.50 -18.99
C GLY A 688 15.32 -4.12 -18.02
N THR A 689 14.94 -3.35 -16.99
CA THR A 689 15.76 -2.99 -15.83
C THR A 689 16.30 -4.23 -15.10
N VAL A 690 17.33 -4.05 -14.28
CA VAL A 690 17.73 -5.05 -13.29
C VAL A 690 16.59 -5.19 -12.28
N PRO A 691 15.99 -6.38 -12.11
CA PRO A 691 14.83 -6.54 -11.23
C PRO A 691 15.24 -6.43 -9.76
N ALA A 692 14.27 -6.06 -8.93
CA ALA A 692 14.46 -5.86 -7.50
C ALA A 692 13.39 -6.54 -6.65
N VAL A 693 13.63 -6.59 -5.35
CA VAL A 693 12.62 -6.86 -4.31
C VAL A 693 12.74 -5.82 -3.20
N MET A 694 11.71 -5.69 -2.36
CA MET A 694 11.70 -4.75 -1.23
C MET A 694 11.27 -5.41 0.08
N TYR A 695 11.94 -5.06 1.17
CA TYR A 695 11.68 -5.53 2.53
C TYR A 695 11.28 -4.37 3.44
N TYR A 696 10.22 -4.58 4.24
CA TYR A 696 9.75 -3.74 5.34
C TYR A 696 8.96 -4.65 6.31
N HIS A 697 8.54 -4.18 7.49
CA HIS A 697 7.89 -5.06 8.48
C HIS A 697 6.36 -4.98 8.45
N ILE A 698 5.79 -3.81 8.74
CA ILE A 698 4.34 -3.58 8.79
C ILE A 698 3.81 -3.58 7.35
N PRO A 699 2.78 -4.38 7.01
CA PRO A 699 2.23 -4.42 5.66
C PRO A 699 1.61 -3.08 5.24
N ILE A 700 1.73 -2.75 3.96
CA ILE A 700 0.97 -1.66 3.34
C ILE A 700 -0.49 -2.12 3.07
N PRO A 701 -1.49 -1.21 3.06
CA PRO A 701 -2.91 -1.59 2.92
C PRO A 701 -3.27 -2.45 1.71
N GLU A 702 -2.45 -2.46 0.65
CA GLU A 702 -2.60 -3.37 -0.48
C GLU A 702 -2.55 -4.86 -0.11
N TYR A 703 -1.88 -5.25 0.98
CA TYR A 703 -1.89 -6.63 1.48
C TYR A 703 -3.29 -7.06 1.93
N GLY A 704 -4.02 -6.20 2.65
CA GLY A 704 -5.37 -6.48 3.15
C GLY A 704 -6.45 -6.69 2.07
N LEU A 705 -6.06 -6.60 0.79
CA LEU A 705 -6.91 -6.84 -0.38
C LEU A 705 -6.85 -8.30 -0.87
N ALA A 706 -6.07 -9.16 -0.22
CA ALA A 706 -5.82 -10.52 -0.65
C ALA A 706 -6.98 -11.49 -0.29
N SER A 707 -7.84 -11.82 -1.27
CA SER A 707 -8.91 -12.80 -1.08
C SER A 707 -8.40 -14.25 -1.18
N PRO A 708 -9.15 -15.25 -0.68
CA PRO A 708 -8.79 -16.67 -0.80
C PRO A 708 -8.63 -17.19 -2.24
N SER A 709 -9.10 -16.46 -3.25
CA SER A 709 -8.95 -16.82 -4.68
C SER A 709 -7.81 -16.08 -5.39
N THR A 710 -7.23 -15.04 -4.79
CA THR A 710 -6.15 -14.23 -5.40
C THR A 710 -4.78 -14.44 -4.78
N ARG A 711 -4.68 -15.21 -3.68
CA ARG A 711 -3.43 -15.45 -2.94
C ARG A 711 -3.06 -16.93 -2.85
N ILE A 712 -1.76 -17.22 -2.80
CA ILE A 712 -1.19 -18.55 -2.57
C ILE A 712 -0.71 -18.61 -1.12
N GLY A 713 -1.08 -19.67 -0.38
CA GLY A 713 -0.80 -19.80 1.05
C GLY A 713 -1.99 -19.46 1.95
N ALA A 714 -1.76 -19.44 3.26
CA ALA A 714 -2.75 -19.15 4.30
C ALA A 714 -2.70 -17.69 4.78
N SER A 715 -3.90 -17.19 5.13
CA SER A 715 -4.11 -16.00 5.95
C SER A 715 -5.04 -16.46 7.06
N LEU A 716 -4.58 -16.33 8.30
CA LEU A 716 -5.25 -16.88 9.48
C LEU A 716 -5.64 -15.80 10.48
N GLU A 717 -5.17 -14.56 10.29
CA GLU A 717 -5.56 -13.37 11.02
C GLU A 717 -5.77 -12.19 10.07
N THR A 718 -6.42 -11.13 10.56
CA THR A 718 -6.58 -9.86 9.85
C THR A 718 -5.21 -9.30 9.47
N THR A 719 -5.06 -8.75 8.27
CA THR A 719 -3.87 -7.95 7.94
C THR A 719 -3.88 -6.64 8.74
N TYR A 720 -2.92 -6.45 9.64
CA TYR A 720 -2.73 -5.20 10.39
C TYR A 720 -1.76 -4.27 9.65
N SER A 721 -2.27 -3.63 8.60
CA SER A 721 -1.55 -2.56 7.89
C SER A 721 -1.79 -1.19 8.51
N ALA A 722 -0.78 -0.32 8.50
CA ALA A 722 -0.94 1.11 8.82
C ALA A 722 -2.08 1.74 8.00
N ALA A 723 -3.03 2.41 8.64
CA ALA A 723 -4.21 2.94 7.95
C ALA A 723 -3.90 4.00 6.89
N VAL A 724 -2.77 4.71 7.04
CA VAL A 724 -2.29 5.71 6.08
C VAL A 724 -1.51 5.02 4.96
N ASN A 725 -2.16 4.79 3.83
CA ASN A 725 -1.47 4.36 2.62
C ASN A 725 -0.60 5.51 2.04
N SER A 726 0.71 5.38 2.12
CA SER A 726 1.65 6.37 1.56
C SER A 726 1.88 6.23 0.06
N GLY A 727 1.14 5.37 -0.64
CA GLY A 727 1.23 5.21 -2.09
C GLY A 727 2.53 4.55 -2.54
N LEU A 728 3.24 3.88 -1.62
CA LEU A 728 4.44 3.10 -1.91
C LEU A 728 4.16 2.10 -3.04
N PHE A 729 3.05 1.35 -2.97
CA PHE A 729 2.69 0.41 -4.04
C PHE A 729 2.58 1.07 -5.41
N SER A 730 1.90 2.22 -5.47
CA SER A 730 1.74 3.02 -6.68
C SER A 730 3.04 3.75 -7.10
N ALA A 731 4.10 3.71 -6.27
CA ALA A 731 5.48 4.04 -6.67
C ALA A 731 6.23 2.80 -7.20
N LEU A 732 6.00 1.60 -6.65
CA LEU A 732 6.53 0.34 -7.20
C LEU A 732 6.03 0.10 -8.62
N LEU A 733 4.75 0.37 -8.89
CA LEU A 733 4.16 0.33 -10.25
C LEU A 733 4.77 1.39 -11.19
N GLU A 734 5.02 2.59 -10.67
CA GLU A 734 5.54 3.75 -11.44
C GLU A 734 6.99 3.54 -11.88
N VAL A 735 7.80 2.87 -11.05
CA VAL A 735 9.22 2.58 -11.30
C VAL A 735 9.41 1.23 -11.99
N GLY A 736 8.62 0.21 -11.60
CA GLY A 736 8.54 -1.09 -12.27
C GLY A 736 9.75 -2.02 -12.10
N ASP A 737 10.75 -1.71 -11.28
CA ASP A 737 11.92 -2.57 -11.04
C ASP A 737 11.65 -3.65 -9.99
N VAL A 738 10.97 -3.29 -8.89
CA VAL A 738 10.53 -4.20 -7.82
C VAL A 738 9.46 -5.16 -8.33
N LYS A 739 9.70 -6.47 -8.15
CA LYS A 739 8.80 -7.56 -8.57
C LYS A 739 8.09 -8.25 -7.41
N ALA A 740 8.64 -8.14 -6.20
CA ALA A 740 8.03 -8.65 -4.98
C ALA A 740 8.37 -7.78 -3.77
N THR A 741 7.46 -7.68 -2.81
CA THR A 741 7.73 -7.17 -1.46
C THR A 741 7.51 -8.25 -0.41
N PHE A 742 8.24 -8.15 0.70
CA PHE A 742 8.26 -9.16 1.76
C PHE A 742 8.12 -8.51 3.14
N VAL A 743 7.18 -9.02 3.93
CA VAL A 743 6.77 -8.48 5.25
C VAL A 743 6.69 -9.54 6.34
N GLY A 744 6.54 -9.10 7.59
CA GLY A 744 6.21 -9.92 8.77
C GLY A 744 4.92 -9.43 9.41
N HIS A 745 4.98 -9.09 10.70
CA HIS A 745 3.96 -8.41 11.52
C HIS A 745 2.73 -9.27 11.86
N ASP A 746 2.04 -9.78 10.86
CA ASP A 746 0.93 -10.72 11.04
C ASP A 746 1.49 -12.16 11.05
N HIS A 747 1.86 -12.65 12.24
CA HIS A 747 2.68 -13.87 12.41
C HIS A 747 2.09 -15.14 11.77
N VAL A 748 0.77 -15.24 11.66
CA VAL A 748 0.06 -16.41 11.11
C VAL A 748 -0.51 -16.17 9.71
N ASN A 749 -0.18 -15.03 9.09
CA ASN A 749 -0.27 -14.84 7.65
C ASN A 749 1.07 -15.28 7.01
N GLU A 750 0.99 -16.05 5.92
CA GLU A 750 2.19 -16.59 5.23
C GLU A 750 2.12 -16.43 3.70
N TYR A 751 1.00 -15.94 3.19
CA TYR A 751 0.65 -15.93 1.78
C TYR A 751 1.48 -14.98 0.90
N CYS A 752 1.54 -15.28 -0.40
CA CYS A 752 1.85 -14.31 -1.47
C CYS A 752 0.57 -13.95 -2.25
N TYR A 753 0.43 -12.68 -2.60
CA TYR A 753 -0.69 -12.11 -3.37
C TYR A 753 -0.15 -11.29 -4.56
N LEU A 754 -0.47 -11.71 -5.79
CA LEU A 754 -0.07 -10.99 -7.00
C LEU A 754 -1.03 -9.83 -7.26
N ARG A 755 -0.58 -8.59 -7.00
CA ARG A 755 -1.31 -7.37 -7.32
C ARG A 755 -0.62 -6.64 -8.47
N GLN A 756 -1.31 -6.46 -9.59
CA GLN A 756 -0.89 -5.59 -10.72
C GLN A 756 0.56 -5.77 -11.25
N GLY A 757 1.16 -6.96 -11.08
CA GLY A 757 2.53 -7.27 -11.51
C GLY A 757 3.59 -7.25 -10.40
N VAL A 758 3.21 -6.92 -9.17
CA VAL A 758 4.05 -7.01 -7.96
C VAL A 758 3.48 -8.07 -7.02
N GLN A 759 4.31 -8.98 -6.54
CA GLN A 759 3.94 -9.95 -5.50
C GLN A 759 4.02 -9.31 -4.10
N LEU A 760 3.01 -9.49 -3.28
CA LEU A 760 2.94 -9.03 -1.90
C LEU A 760 2.98 -10.26 -0.99
N CYS A 761 4.11 -10.52 -0.33
CA CYS A 761 4.38 -11.79 0.38
C CYS A 761 4.64 -11.61 1.88
N TYR A 762 3.98 -12.41 2.73
CA TYR A 762 4.36 -12.59 4.13
C TYR A 762 5.46 -13.64 4.29
N GLY A 763 6.35 -13.46 5.25
CA GLY A 763 7.37 -14.45 5.61
C GLY A 763 6.82 -15.68 6.36
N GLY A 764 5.74 -15.48 7.12
CA GLY A 764 5.25 -16.42 8.12
C GLY A 764 6.13 -16.43 9.37
N GLY A 765 5.54 -16.19 10.55
CA GLY A 765 6.28 -15.98 11.79
C GLY A 765 7.03 -17.22 12.28
N ILE A 766 8.34 -17.10 12.47
CA ILE A 766 9.21 -18.19 12.95
C ILE A 766 9.14 -18.37 14.47
N GLY A 767 8.76 -17.32 15.20
CA GLY A 767 9.00 -17.17 16.63
C GLY A 767 8.40 -18.26 17.52
N LEU A 768 9.22 -18.79 18.42
CA LEU A 768 8.82 -19.54 19.61
C LEU A 768 9.37 -18.79 20.85
N GLY A 769 8.85 -19.10 22.03
CA GLY A 769 9.07 -18.24 23.20
C GLY A 769 8.02 -17.12 23.26
N ALA A 770 8.41 -15.85 23.19
CA ALA A 770 7.46 -14.76 23.38
C ALA A 770 6.44 -14.58 22.25
N ALA A 771 6.83 -14.81 20.98
CA ALA A 771 5.97 -14.61 19.81
C ALA A 771 4.62 -15.33 19.91
N TYR A 772 3.51 -14.60 19.67
CA TYR A 772 2.17 -15.18 19.54
C TYR A 772 2.08 -16.03 18.26
N GLY A 773 1.10 -16.94 18.21
CA GLY A 773 0.78 -17.73 17.02
C GLY A 773 -0.62 -18.33 17.12
N GLN A 774 -0.89 -19.41 16.38
CA GLN A 774 -2.19 -20.07 16.40
C GLN A 774 -2.08 -21.59 16.34
N ALA A 775 -2.97 -22.29 17.06
CA ALA A 775 -3.10 -23.74 16.97
C ALA A 775 -3.48 -24.16 15.53
N GLY A 776 -2.59 -24.91 14.87
CA GLY A 776 -2.74 -25.36 13.48
C GLY A 776 -1.93 -24.56 12.46
N PHE A 777 -1.33 -23.44 12.85
CA PHE A 777 -0.24 -22.81 12.10
C PHE A 777 1.09 -23.51 12.43
N GLU A 778 1.92 -23.78 11.42
CA GLU A 778 3.28 -24.28 11.64
C GLU A 778 4.27 -23.10 11.54
N ARG A 779 5.08 -22.90 12.58
CA ARG A 779 6.17 -21.92 12.54
C ARG A 779 7.08 -22.20 11.36
N GLN A 780 7.54 -21.16 10.69
CA GLN A 780 8.20 -21.33 9.40
C GLN A 780 9.14 -20.17 9.06
N ALA A 781 9.82 -20.31 7.92
CA ALA A 781 10.57 -19.26 7.26
C ALA A 781 10.34 -19.36 5.75
N ARG A 782 10.42 -18.23 5.05
CA ARG A 782 10.27 -18.14 3.59
C ARG A 782 11.65 -18.02 2.93
N VAL A 783 11.81 -18.68 1.79
CA VAL A 783 13.02 -18.62 0.96
C VAL A 783 12.66 -18.01 -0.39
N LEU A 784 13.54 -17.16 -0.91
CA LEU A 784 13.49 -16.59 -2.26
C LEU A 784 14.72 -17.08 -3.04
N GLU A 785 14.51 -17.70 -4.20
CA GLU A 785 15.58 -17.99 -5.16
C GLU A 785 15.39 -17.13 -6.41
N TRP A 786 16.33 -16.21 -6.65
CA TRP A 786 16.49 -15.50 -7.91
C TRP A 786 17.47 -16.24 -8.82
N LYS A 787 17.21 -16.26 -10.12
CA LYS A 787 18.10 -16.80 -11.15
C LYS A 787 18.19 -15.93 -12.39
N PHE A 788 19.36 -15.95 -13.02
CA PHE A 788 19.62 -15.47 -14.37
C PHE A 788 20.02 -16.66 -15.24
N HIS A 789 19.27 -16.93 -16.30
CA HIS A 789 19.41 -18.13 -17.13
C HIS A 789 20.26 -17.89 -18.39
N ALA A 790 20.75 -18.96 -19.01
CA ALA A 790 21.64 -18.91 -20.20
C ALA A 790 21.00 -18.26 -21.44
N ASN A 791 19.66 -18.25 -21.53
CA ASN A 791 18.88 -17.55 -22.55
C ASN A 791 18.68 -16.05 -22.25
N LYS A 792 19.27 -15.53 -21.16
CA LYS A 792 19.11 -14.18 -20.60
C LYS A 792 17.74 -13.83 -20.00
N THR A 793 16.86 -14.78 -19.74
CA THR A 793 15.67 -14.50 -18.91
C THR A 793 15.99 -14.58 -17.42
N ARG A 794 15.25 -13.85 -16.60
CA ARG A 794 15.36 -13.85 -15.14
C ARG A 794 14.09 -14.45 -14.51
N THR A 795 14.26 -15.17 -13.39
CA THR A 795 13.13 -15.76 -12.64
C THR A 795 13.30 -15.58 -11.14
N MET A 796 12.19 -15.38 -10.43
CA MET A 796 12.13 -15.47 -8.97
C MET A 796 11.15 -16.56 -8.54
N ARG A 797 11.57 -17.39 -7.60
CA ARG A 797 10.75 -18.47 -7.02
C ARG A 797 10.78 -18.36 -5.51
N SER A 798 9.72 -18.80 -4.85
CA SER A 798 9.68 -18.82 -3.39
C SER A 798 9.10 -20.12 -2.86
N TRP A 799 9.47 -20.46 -1.62
CA TRP A 799 8.92 -21.60 -0.89
C TRP A 799 9.04 -21.36 0.61
N GLN A 800 8.35 -22.19 1.38
CA GLN A 800 8.34 -22.18 2.84
C GLN A 800 9.05 -23.41 3.42
N ARG A 801 9.58 -23.27 4.64
CA ARG A 801 10.15 -24.35 5.45
C ARG A 801 9.47 -24.40 6.81
N HIS A 802 8.70 -25.45 7.06
CA HIS A 802 7.93 -25.61 8.29
C HIS A 802 8.76 -26.25 9.41
N PHE A 803 8.44 -25.90 10.66
CA PHE A 803 9.09 -26.40 11.87
C PHE A 803 8.99 -27.92 12.08
N SER A 804 7.89 -28.53 11.61
CA SER A 804 7.60 -29.96 11.76
C SER A 804 8.51 -30.85 10.92
N ASP A 805 8.74 -30.49 9.64
CA ASP A 805 9.75 -31.08 8.78
C ASP A 805 10.34 -30.02 7.81
N PRO A 806 11.43 -29.33 8.21
CA PRO A 806 12.07 -28.34 7.35
C PRO A 806 12.89 -28.95 6.22
N THR A 807 12.95 -30.28 6.09
CA THR A 807 13.58 -30.92 4.93
C THR A 807 12.66 -30.90 3.70
N GLN A 808 11.34 -30.77 3.88
CA GLN A 808 10.39 -30.55 2.79
C GLN A 808 10.38 -29.10 2.31
N ILE A 809 10.14 -28.93 1.02
CA ILE A 809 9.85 -27.63 0.39
C ILE A 809 8.32 -27.50 0.33
N GLN A 810 7.77 -26.49 1.00
CA GLN A 810 6.32 -26.22 1.03
C GLN A 810 6.00 -25.01 0.14
N SER A 811 4.76 -24.96 -0.39
CA SER A 811 4.22 -23.79 -1.13
C SER A 811 5.12 -23.27 -2.27
N LEU A 812 5.79 -24.16 -3.00
CA LEU A 812 6.76 -23.78 -4.04
C LEU A 812 6.09 -23.05 -5.23
N GLU A 813 6.32 -21.74 -5.32
CA GLU A 813 5.67 -20.84 -6.26
C GLU A 813 6.67 -20.09 -7.17
N VAL A 814 6.15 -19.47 -8.24
CA VAL A 814 6.91 -18.58 -9.12
C VAL A 814 6.41 -17.17 -8.90
N LEU A 815 7.26 -16.32 -8.33
CA LEU A 815 6.91 -14.92 -8.04
C LEU A 815 7.05 -14.04 -9.29
N TYR A 816 8.05 -14.33 -10.14
CA TYR A 816 8.34 -13.57 -11.35
C TYR A 816 9.05 -14.44 -12.40
N SER A 817 8.76 -14.20 -13.68
CA SER A 817 9.50 -14.72 -14.83
C SER A 817 9.51 -13.69 -15.94
N GLU A 818 10.61 -13.65 -16.68
CA GLU A 818 10.70 -13.18 -18.07
C GLU A 818 10.56 -14.36 -19.05
#